data_AF-A0AAU7VHS0-F1
#
_entry.id   AF-A0AAU7VHS0-F1
#
_cell.length_a   1.000
_cell.length_b   1.000
_cell.length_c   1.000
_cell.angle_alpha   90.00
_cell.angle_beta   90.00
_cell.angle_gamma   90.00
#
_symmetry.space_group_name_H-M   'P 1'
#
loop_
_entity.id
_entity.type
_entity.pdbx_description
1 polymer ?
#
loop_
_entity_poly.entity_id
_entity_poly.type
_entity_poly.pdbx_seq_one_letter_code
_entity_poly.pdbx_strand_id
1 'polypeptide(L)'
;MRKARKFFALMLAIVMVFSFSLPTLAHDNEEKSYIEANKNNFSIENAPDEKIVTEDAAEEDAAEEDATEEDATEEDATEEDATEEDATEEDATEEDATEEDATEEDATEEDAAEEDATEEGATEEDATEEDATEEDATEEDATEEDATEEDAIEKEEQVISDYSFPSTTNQYNEIVAFSDFEESEFRISGPCRYTTAVEVSKEGWPLGADIAVLASGEDFPDALAGAPLAYQMNAPILLTGKDSLHDATKQELKRLGVNHIYILGGENAVSSTVDKQLKSLGYQVTILSGRDRYETAIEIGNELRKENQEDTIILATGNNYPDALSIAPVAAKKSVPILFTPKDHLRDTTNEAIAKWDVKNVVIVGGENAVSKSVVTQLENEGVTINRISGADRYETSLEIAKEFDTGYYNGVVVATGEDFPDALASSVLAAQTGKPILLARQNQINSNILSYIFEVQGTPFIIGGNNAISEAVAEEVINVISKQHNFFHYSYYNLTMEQALDLQKNHGGNVSYYDFNKPASMEEIKKYLNTNNFIPFEKDYKKTINDTLTVNTDILNVRERPNTNSPRVARVRRNENYTITDKTFANDGYIWYEIHGADINGWVRGDLVVVPPIKSNPYILETIKVTASVLNVRKAPTTDSDIIDRVSRNEVFVVEQIQNGWYKITTDEVTGWVSGGHVKSTKEVPREMFQFLVLSGSSGTNSNDLNRILENKGTLHNTGKAFIEAGKKHNINEIYIVAHALHETGNGSSKLAQGVIVGKKDGELYTEKEVDDIEMLEDTVKVYNMYGIRAFDRDPINEGAKYAYRQGWDTPEKAVIGGAEWISLRYVNHPIRRQDTLYKMKWNPASPARHQYATDVGWSVKQISFIKNLYDQIDNYQLRFDIPVYYRD
;
A
#
# COMPACT_ATOMS: atom_id res chain seq x y z
N MET A 1 9.56 -39.06 -3.34
CA MET A 1 8.50 -39.08 -4.39
C MET A 1 7.26 -39.89 -4.03
N ARG A 2 7.10 -41.20 -4.35
CA ARG A 2 5.80 -41.90 -4.21
C ARG A 2 5.22 -41.96 -2.78
N LYS A 3 6.05 -42.02 -1.72
CA LYS A 3 5.61 -41.85 -0.32
C LYS A 3 5.23 -40.39 -0.02
N ALA A 4 6.04 -39.41 -0.43
CA ALA A 4 5.75 -37.98 -0.23
C ALA A 4 4.41 -37.55 -0.83
N ARG A 5 4.07 -37.99 -2.06
CA ARG A 5 2.74 -37.73 -2.65
C ARG A 5 1.58 -38.35 -1.85
N LYS A 6 1.79 -39.46 -1.14
CA LYS A 6 0.79 -40.03 -0.22
C LYS A 6 0.73 -39.34 1.15
N PHE A 7 1.79 -38.66 1.56
CA PHE A 7 1.82 -37.85 2.78
C PHE A 7 1.11 -36.51 2.55
N PHE A 8 1.40 -35.84 1.42
CA PHE A 8 0.70 -34.63 0.99
C PHE A 8 -0.80 -34.84 0.77
N ALA A 9 -1.19 -35.93 0.09
CA ALA A 9 -2.60 -36.27 -0.10
C ALA A 9 -3.34 -36.69 1.18
N LEU A 10 -2.61 -36.93 2.29
CA LEU A 10 -3.20 -37.16 3.61
C LEU A 10 -3.29 -35.88 4.44
N MET A 11 -2.45 -34.86 4.18
CA MET A 11 -2.60 -33.54 4.80
C MET A 11 -3.87 -32.81 4.34
N LEU A 12 -4.22 -32.85 3.05
CA LEU A 12 -5.39 -32.09 2.57
C LEU A 12 -6.70 -32.58 3.23
N ALA A 13 -6.84 -33.89 3.43
CA ALA A 13 -7.93 -34.53 4.17
C ALA A 13 -7.82 -34.36 5.71
N ILE A 14 -7.01 -33.40 6.17
CA ILE A 14 -6.86 -32.95 7.56
C ILE A 14 -6.92 -31.40 7.63
N VAL A 15 -6.58 -30.68 6.56
CA VAL A 15 -6.77 -29.20 6.48
C VAL A 15 -8.25 -28.80 6.45
N MET A 16 -9.16 -29.69 6.04
CA MET A 16 -10.61 -29.52 6.22
C MET A 16 -11.16 -30.14 7.53
N VAL A 17 -10.30 -30.65 8.42
CA VAL A 17 -10.71 -31.28 9.69
C VAL A 17 -10.48 -30.31 10.85
N PHE A 18 -11.52 -30.16 11.69
CA PHE A 18 -11.62 -29.26 12.86
C PHE A 18 -12.23 -27.86 12.66
N SER A 19 -13.30 -27.75 11.85
CA SER A 19 -14.58 -27.36 12.47
C SER A 19 -15.20 -28.59 13.15
N PHE A 20 -16.02 -28.40 14.19
CA PHE A 20 -16.49 -29.48 15.07
C PHE A 20 -17.58 -30.36 14.42
N SER A 21 -17.95 -31.47 15.07
CA SER A 21 -18.70 -32.58 14.45
C SER A 21 -20.12 -32.80 15.00
N LEU A 22 -21.07 -32.98 14.06
CA LEU A 22 -22.42 -33.56 14.19
C LEU A 22 -23.52 -32.70 14.86
N PRO A 23 -24.83 -32.91 14.56
CA PRO A 23 -25.45 -33.66 13.45
C PRO A 23 -26.47 -32.84 12.61
N THR A 24 -27.03 -33.46 11.57
CA THR A 24 -27.98 -32.87 10.60
C THR A 24 -29.34 -32.45 11.17
N LEU A 25 -29.85 -31.30 10.72
CA LEU A 25 -31.26 -30.98 10.51
C LEU A 25 -31.38 -30.03 9.31
N ALA A 26 -32.59 -29.82 8.78
CA ALA A 26 -32.81 -29.03 7.57
C ALA A 26 -34.12 -28.24 7.65
N HIS A 27 -34.14 -27.03 7.07
CA HIS A 27 -35.33 -26.53 6.37
C HIS A 27 -35.02 -25.38 5.40
N ASP A 28 -35.92 -25.22 4.45
CA ASP A 28 -35.92 -24.24 3.37
C ASP A 28 -36.78 -23.01 3.73
N ASN A 29 -36.62 -21.93 2.94
CA ASN A 29 -37.48 -20.73 2.79
C ASN A 29 -36.99 -19.38 3.33
N GLU A 30 -35.81 -18.91 2.91
CA GLU A 30 -35.52 -17.45 2.97
C GLU A 30 -34.81 -16.86 1.72
N GLU A 31 -34.22 -17.69 0.85
CA GLU A 31 -33.43 -17.30 -0.34
C GLU A 31 -34.24 -16.71 -1.54
N LYS A 32 -35.23 -15.84 -1.28
CA LYS A 32 -36.12 -15.26 -2.32
C LYS A 32 -36.02 -13.74 -2.53
N SER A 33 -35.31 -13.01 -1.67
CA SER A 33 -35.12 -11.55 -1.79
C SER A 33 -34.00 -11.15 -2.76
N TYR A 34 -32.95 -11.96 -2.90
CA TYR A 34 -31.67 -11.56 -3.52
C TYR A 34 -31.63 -11.52 -5.06
N ILE A 35 -32.68 -11.98 -5.76
CA ILE A 35 -32.61 -12.27 -7.22
C ILE A 35 -32.96 -11.08 -8.14
N GLU A 36 -33.56 -9.99 -7.63
CA GLU A 36 -33.96 -8.85 -8.47
C GLU A 36 -32.88 -7.77 -8.70
N ALA A 37 -31.85 -7.69 -7.84
CA ALA A 37 -30.83 -6.64 -7.95
C ALA A 37 -29.93 -6.76 -9.20
N ASN A 38 -29.49 -7.97 -9.55
CA ASN A 38 -28.41 -8.21 -10.52
C ASN A 38 -28.84 -8.41 -11.99
N LYS A 39 -30.09 -8.06 -12.37
CA LYS A 39 -30.59 -8.30 -13.74
C LYS A 39 -30.46 -7.12 -14.72
N ASN A 40 -30.17 -5.91 -14.24
CA ASN A 40 -30.37 -4.69 -15.03
C ASN A 40 -29.12 -4.14 -15.76
N ASN A 41 -28.02 -4.90 -15.88
CA ASN A 41 -26.77 -4.36 -16.44
C ASN A 41 -26.05 -5.27 -17.46
N PHE A 42 -26.79 -5.97 -18.32
CA PHE A 42 -26.21 -6.65 -19.49
C PHE A 42 -27.13 -6.53 -20.72
N SER A 43 -26.70 -5.75 -21.72
CA SER A 43 -27.24 -5.76 -23.09
C SER A 43 -26.23 -5.08 -24.02
N ILE A 44 -25.50 -5.88 -24.80
CA ILE A 44 -24.58 -5.41 -25.85
C ILE A 44 -25.16 -5.86 -27.18
N GLU A 45 -25.59 -4.91 -28.02
CA GLU A 45 -25.98 -5.20 -29.41
C GLU A 45 -24.74 -5.19 -30.31
N ASN A 46 -24.68 -6.15 -31.25
CA ASN A 46 -23.56 -6.31 -32.18
C ASN A 46 -23.79 -5.50 -33.47
N ALA A 47 -22.74 -4.84 -33.95
CA ALA A 47 -22.65 -4.29 -35.31
C ALA A 47 -21.28 -4.69 -35.95
N PRO A 48 -21.19 -4.83 -37.29
CA PRO A 48 -20.20 -5.73 -37.91
C PRO A 48 -18.93 -5.06 -38.46
N ASP A 49 -17.97 -5.90 -38.88
CA ASP A 49 -16.66 -5.54 -39.45
C ASP A 49 -16.72 -4.62 -40.69
N GLU A 50 -15.77 -3.67 -40.77
CA GLU A 50 -15.30 -3.10 -42.04
C GLU A 50 -13.78 -3.26 -42.19
N LYS A 51 -13.33 -3.48 -43.44
CA LYS A 51 -11.92 -3.69 -43.80
C LYS A 51 -11.27 -2.41 -44.34
N ILE A 52 -10.14 -2.02 -43.75
CA ILE A 52 -9.14 -1.12 -44.35
C ILE A 52 -7.78 -1.77 -44.03
N VAL A 53 -7.18 -2.57 -44.92
CA VAL A 53 -6.32 -2.17 -46.04
C VAL A 53 -5.06 -1.44 -45.55
N THR A 54 -3.93 -2.16 -45.59
CA THR A 54 -2.57 -1.68 -45.34
C THR A 54 -1.93 -1.17 -46.63
N GLU A 55 -1.21 -0.04 -46.58
CA GLU A 55 -0.25 0.36 -47.61
C GLU A 55 1.08 0.77 -46.93
N ASP A 56 2.20 0.31 -47.51
CA ASP A 56 3.55 0.54 -47.00
C ASP A 56 4.18 1.83 -47.54
N ALA A 57 4.92 2.55 -46.69
CA ALA A 57 5.98 3.49 -47.07
C ALA A 57 7.00 3.51 -45.92
N ALA A 58 8.15 2.83 -46.01
CA ALA A 58 9.32 3.08 -46.88
C ALA A 58 10.20 4.25 -46.39
N GLU A 59 11.41 3.90 -45.96
CA GLU A 59 12.48 4.78 -45.49
C GLU A 59 13.12 5.58 -46.65
N GLU A 60 13.71 6.74 -46.36
CA GLU A 60 14.75 7.34 -47.21
C GLU A 60 15.72 8.22 -46.38
N ASP A 61 17.03 8.08 -46.61
CA ASP A 61 18.11 8.66 -45.79
C ASP A 61 18.48 10.12 -46.13
N ALA A 62 18.91 10.89 -45.12
CA ALA A 62 19.87 12.00 -45.25
C ALA A 62 20.49 12.31 -43.86
N ALA A 63 21.70 11.86 -43.53
CA ALA A 63 23.03 12.29 -44.02
C ALA A 63 23.64 13.47 -43.21
N GLU A 64 24.76 13.19 -42.54
CA GLU A 64 25.63 14.15 -41.81
C GLU A 64 26.55 14.94 -42.77
N GLU A 65 27.04 16.11 -42.37
CA GLU A 65 28.37 16.61 -42.80
C GLU A 65 28.95 17.66 -41.81
N ASP A 66 30.28 17.79 -41.80
CA ASP A 66 31.13 18.36 -40.73
C ASP A 66 31.07 19.90 -40.49
N ALA A 67 31.53 20.29 -39.29
CA ALA A 67 32.28 21.55 -39.07
C ALA A 67 33.36 21.37 -37.97
N THR A 68 34.56 21.93 -38.17
CA THR A 68 35.81 21.58 -37.45
C THR A 68 36.23 22.51 -36.31
N GLU A 69 37.17 22.03 -35.47
CA GLU A 69 37.87 22.75 -34.40
C GLU A 69 38.89 23.81 -34.90
N GLU A 70 39.30 24.77 -34.03
CA GLU A 70 40.72 25.02 -33.67
C GLU A 70 40.90 26.03 -32.49
N ASP A 71 41.79 25.65 -31.54
CA ASP A 71 42.63 26.38 -30.55
C ASP A 71 42.41 27.82 -30.04
N ALA A 72 42.64 27.99 -28.71
CA ALA A 72 43.43 29.11 -28.12
C ALA A 72 43.87 28.91 -26.62
N THR A 73 45.01 28.22 -26.41
CA THR A 73 46.08 28.40 -25.37
C THR A 73 45.87 29.01 -23.95
N GLU A 74 46.63 28.46 -22.98
CA GLU A 74 46.83 28.89 -21.56
C GLU A 74 47.79 30.10 -21.36
N GLU A 75 47.83 30.69 -20.15
CA GLU A 75 49.09 30.89 -19.37
C GLU A 75 48.87 31.38 -17.90
N ASP A 76 49.61 30.74 -16.97
CA ASP A 76 50.21 31.14 -15.67
C ASP A 76 49.64 32.17 -14.66
N ALA A 77 49.64 31.74 -13.38
CA ALA A 77 50.27 32.44 -12.26
C ALA A 77 50.72 31.43 -11.15
N THR A 78 51.84 31.68 -10.45
CA THR A 78 52.64 30.64 -9.74
C THR A 78 52.71 30.73 -8.20
N GLU A 79 53.39 29.75 -7.59
CA GLU A 79 53.66 29.50 -6.16
C GLU A 79 54.70 30.47 -5.50
N GLU A 80 54.81 30.41 -4.15
CA GLU A 80 56.03 30.67 -3.35
C GLU A 80 55.93 29.87 -2.01
N ASP A 81 57.04 29.52 -1.32
CA ASP A 81 57.10 28.47 -0.25
C ASP A 81 57.61 28.92 1.14
N ALA A 82 57.30 28.14 2.20
CA ALA A 82 58.03 28.09 3.48
C ALA A 82 57.87 26.75 4.27
N THR A 83 58.65 25.72 3.92
CA THR A 83 59.70 25.03 4.74
C THR A 83 59.48 24.53 6.19
N GLU A 84 59.69 23.20 6.39
CA GLU A 84 60.56 22.42 7.35
C GLU A 84 61.09 23.08 8.68
N GLU A 85 61.38 22.41 9.81
CA GLU A 85 62.07 21.11 10.09
C GLU A 85 61.91 20.66 11.60
N ASP A 86 62.68 19.66 12.08
CA ASP A 86 62.60 18.96 13.39
C ASP A 86 63.24 19.64 14.64
N ALA A 87 62.94 19.15 15.88
CA ALA A 87 63.95 18.84 16.93
C ALA A 87 63.43 18.26 18.30
N THR A 88 64.11 17.20 18.78
CA THR A 88 64.51 16.83 20.19
C THR A 88 63.51 16.69 21.36
N GLU A 89 63.27 15.42 21.77
CA GLU A 89 63.75 14.72 22.99
C GLU A 89 63.79 15.30 24.44
N GLU A 90 63.60 14.34 25.36
CA GLU A 90 64.17 14.13 26.73
C GLU A 90 63.37 14.43 28.02
N ASP A 91 63.69 13.64 29.06
CA ASP A 91 62.88 13.33 30.26
C ASP A 91 63.20 14.18 31.52
N ALA A 92 62.32 14.09 32.53
CA ALA A 92 62.67 14.41 33.93
C ALA A 92 61.89 13.56 34.96
N THR A 93 62.64 12.94 35.88
CA THR A 93 62.20 12.18 37.08
C THR A 93 61.92 13.14 38.28
N GLU A 94 61.52 12.80 39.52
CA GLU A 94 61.38 11.53 40.29
C GLU A 94 60.52 11.74 41.59
N GLU A 95 60.03 10.64 42.19
CA GLU A 95 59.77 10.33 43.63
C GLU A 95 59.02 11.24 44.68
N ASP A 96 57.94 10.65 45.24
CA ASP A 96 57.60 10.38 46.67
C ASP A 96 57.07 11.36 47.77
N ALA A 97 56.38 10.72 48.75
CA ALA A 97 55.92 11.14 50.10
C ALA A 97 54.63 12.00 50.25
N THR A 98 53.69 11.79 51.21
CA THR A 98 53.47 10.74 52.26
C THR A 98 52.03 10.80 52.86
N GLU A 99 51.53 9.66 53.36
CA GLU A 99 50.61 9.40 54.53
C GLU A 99 49.27 10.13 54.75
N GLU A 100 48.17 9.36 54.91
CA GLU A 100 47.50 9.09 56.22
C GLU A 100 46.68 7.77 56.17
N ASP A 101 46.37 7.13 57.31
CA ASP A 101 45.74 5.78 57.45
C ASP A 101 44.19 5.78 57.27
N ALA A 102 43.38 4.70 57.27
CA ALA A 102 43.47 3.25 57.59
C ALA A 102 42.30 2.47 56.89
N THR A 103 41.97 1.16 57.02
CA THR A 103 42.41 -0.02 57.82
C THR A 103 41.98 -1.36 57.12
N GLU A 104 42.51 -2.50 57.61
CA GLU A 104 41.93 -3.87 57.82
C GLU A 104 40.48 -4.22 57.36
N GLU A 105 40.12 -5.47 56.93
CA GLU A 105 40.87 -6.75 56.78
C GLU A 105 40.16 -7.79 55.84
N ASP A 106 40.96 -8.52 55.05
CA ASP A 106 41.01 -9.98 54.70
C ASP A 106 39.86 -10.91 54.19
N ALA A 107 40.36 -11.99 53.53
CA ALA A 107 39.78 -13.28 53.06
C ALA A 107 38.82 -13.27 51.83
N THR A 108 39.05 -13.95 50.67
CA THR A 108 39.63 -15.27 50.27
C THR A 108 38.72 -16.49 50.59
N GLU A 109 38.57 -17.55 49.76
CA GLU A 109 39.08 -17.91 48.41
C GLU A 109 38.21 -19.02 47.74
N GLU A 110 38.49 -19.33 46.46
CA GLU A 110 38.22 -20.53 45.63
C GLU A 110 37.03 -21.54 45.88
N ASP A 111 36.28 -21.75 44.78
CA ASP A 111 35.88 -23.02 44.11
C ASP A 111 34.97 -24.15 44.69
N ALA A 112 34.28 -24.77 43.71
CA ALA A 112 33.89 -26.19 43.56
C ALA A 112 32.57 -26.77 44.17
N ALA A 113 31.60 -26.96 43.24
CA ALA A 113 30.99 -28.26 42.86
C ALA A 113 29.75 -28.89 43.58
N GLU A 114 28.85 -29.36 42.70
CA GLU A 114 28.01 -30.59 42.72
C GLU A 114 26.63 -30.70 43.46
N GLU A 115 25.69 -31.25 42.66
CA GLU A 115 24.54 -32.16 42.89
C GLU A 115 23.28 -31.79 43.73
N ASP A 116 22.15 -31.69 42.98
CA ASP A 116 20.89 -32.46 43.07
C ASP A 116 20.03 -32.64 44.35
N ALA A 117 18.71 -32.53 44.10
CA ALA A 117 17.60 -33.31 44.71
C ALA A 117 17.24 -33.08 46.21
N THR A 118 16.00 -33.27 46.72
CA THR A 118 14.66 -33.62 46.16
C THR A 118 13.57 -33.30 47.21
N GLU A 119 12.30 -33.16 46.79
CA GLU A 119 11.06 -33.35 47.61
C GLU A 119 10.90 -32.39 48.83
N GLU A 120 9.74 -32.15 49.47
CA GLU A 120 8.29 -32.42 49.31
C GLU A 120 7.57 -31.18 49.95
N GLY A 121 6.26 -30.93 49.95
CA GLY A 121 5.06 -31.69 49.58
C GLY A 121 3.91 -31.40 50.60
N ALA A 122 2.76 -30.89 50.12
CA ALA A 122 1.51 -30.66 50.89
C ALA A 122 1.58 -29.57 52.00
N THR A 123 0.47 -29.06 52.60
CA THR A 123 -0.96 -29.48 52.63
C THR A 123 -1.97 -28.34 52.43
N GLU A 124 -3.22 -28.72 52.12
CA GLU A 124 -4.43 -27.88 52.08
C GLU A 124 -4.99 -27.58 53.49
N GLU A 125 -5.88 -26.59 53.63
CA GLU A 125 -7.12 -26.71 54.42
C GLU A 125 -8.16 -25.63 54.05
N ASP A 126 -9.41 -25.77 54.51
CA ASP A 126 -10.64 -25.36 53.80
C ASP A 126 -11.49 -24.26 54.47
N ALA A 127 -12.31 -23.60 53.62
CA ALA A 127 -13.63 -22.94 53.82
C ALA A 127 -14.08 -22.29 55.17
N THR A 128 -14.84 -21.17 55.04
CA THR A 128 -16.14 -20.97 55.73
C THR A 128 -16.99 -19.87 55.06
N GLU A 129 -18.33 -19.92 55.23
CA GLU A 129 -19.34 -19.04 54.59
C GLU A 129 -19.98 -18.02 55.59
N GLU A 130 -21.17 -17.48 55.24
CA GLU A 130 -22.00 -16.47 55.94
C GLU A 130 -21.58 -14.98 55.74
N ASP A 131 -22.47 -14.03 55.41
CA ASP A 131 -23.92 -14.10 55.08
C ASP A 131 -24.34 -12.93 54.14
N ALA A 132 -25.57 -12.97 53.61
CA ALA A 132 -26.05 -12.13 52.48
C ALA A 132 -26.77 -10.81 52.84
N THR A 133 -26.95 -9.94 51.84
CA THR A 133 -28.14 -9.06 51.72
C THR A 133 -28.32 -8.55 50.29
N GLU A 134 -29.57 -8.50 49.81
CA GLU A 134 -29.97 -8.04 48.46
C GLU A 134 -30.54 -6.60 48.51
N GLU A 135 -30.39 -5.82 47.42
CA GLU A 135 -31.38 -4.80 47.01
C GLU A 135 -31.51 -4.80 45.47
N ASP A 136 -32.74 -4.65 44.96
CA ASP A 136 -33.10 -4.79 43.54
C ASP A 136 -32.58 -3.68 42.62
N ALA A 137 -32.17 -4.05 41.40
CA ALA A 137 -31.94 -3.12 40.29
C ALA A 137 -32.21 -3.72 38.88
N THR A 138 -33.40 -4.31 38.71
CA THR A 138 -34.10 -4.57 37.42
C THR A 138 -33.28 -5.06 36.23
N GLU A 139 -33.47 -6.32 35.86
CA GLU A 139 -33.14 -6.84 34.53
C GLU A 139 -33.99 -6.13 33.44
N GLU A 140 -33.34 -5.62 32.39
CA GLU A 140 -33.94 -5.53 31.05
C GLU A 140 -33.16 -6.48 30.14
N ASP A 141 -33.87 -7.38 29.46
CA ASP A 141 -33.28 -8.43 28.64
C ASP A 141 -32.42 -7.86 27.49
N ALA A 142 -31.15 -8.23 27.50
CA ALA A 142 -30.32 -8.31 26.31
C ALA A 142 -29.48 -9.58 26.43
N THR A 143 -30.05 -10.71 26.01
CA THR A 143 -29.33 -11.98 25.89
C THR A 143 -28.09 -11.79 25.02
N GLU A 144 -26.91 -12.14 25.54
CA GLU A 144 -25.79 -12.47 24.67
C GLU A 144 -26.17 -13.79 23.99
N GLU A 145 -26.73 -13.71 22.78
CA GLU A 145 -27.01 -14.89 21.95
C GLU A 145 -25.69 -15.56 21.57
N ASP A 146 -25.58 -16.87 21.83
CA ASP A 146 -24.54 -17.74 21.29
C ASP A 146 -24.68 -17.79 19.75
N ALA A 147 -24.11 -16.79 19.07
CA ALA A 147 -24.18 -16.67 17.62
C ALA A 147 -23.60 -17.91 16.92
N THR A 148 -24.36 -18.48 16.00
CA THR A 148 -24.01 -19.72 15.30
C THR A 148 -22.90 -19.52 14.26
N GLU A 149 -22.32 -20.61 13.72
CA GLU A 149 -21.42 -20.49 12.56
C GLU A 149 -22.15 -19.88 11.34
N GLU A 150 -23.46 -20.11 11.19
CA GLU A 150 -24.27 -19.54 10.10
C GLU A 150 -24.48 -18.02 10.30
N ASP A 151 -24.83 -17.58 11.50
CA ASP A 151 -24.84 -16.15 11.89
C ASP A 151 -23.53 -15.43 11.57
N ALA A 152 -22.40 -16.07 11.87
CA ALA A 152 -21.07 -15.53 11.65
C ALA A 152 -20.73 -15.42 10.16
N ILE A 153 -21.13 -16.42 9.36
CA ILE A 153 -20.96 -16.43 7.90
C ILE A 153 -21.82 -15.35 7.24
N GLU A 154 -23.09 -15.20 7.63
CA GLU A 154 -23.96 -14.16 7.06
C GLU A 154 -23.46 -12.74 7.39
N LYS A 155 -23.06 -12.49 8.64
CA LYS A 155 -22.50 -11.20 9.06
C LYS A 155 -21.17 -10.89 8.35
N GLU A 156 -20.38 -11.90 8.00
CA GLU A 156 -19.16 -11.72 7.21
C GLU A 156 -19.46 -11.52 5.70
N GLU A 157 -20.40 -12.26 5.12
CA GLU A 157 -20.82 -12.07 3.73
C GLU A 157 -21.53 -10.70 3.54
N GLN A 158 -22.21 -10.17 4.56
CA GLN A 158 -22.70 -8.79 4.57
C GLN A 158 -21.56 -7.76 4.53
N VAL A 159 -20.58 -7.86 5.44
CA VAL A 159 -19.40 -6.95 5.48
C VAL A 159 -18.59 -7.00 4.17
N ILE A 160 -18.57 -8.15 3.50
CA ILE A 160 -17.96 -8.31 2.17
C ILE A 160 -18.84 -7.68 1.07
N SER A 161 -20.17 -7.78 1.17
CA SER A 161 -21.09 -7.20 0.17
C SER A 161 -21.10 -5.67 0.14
N ASP A 162 -20.88 -5.01 1.29
CA ASP A 162 -20.72 -3.56 1.38
C ASP A 162 -19.31 -3.09 0.95
N TYR A 163 -18.34 -4.00 0.82
CA TYR A 163 -16.97 -3.68 0.43
C TYR A 163 -16.80 -3.61 -1.09
N SER A 164 -16.95 -2.40 -1.65
CA SER A 164 -16.37 -2.11 -2.96
C SER A 164 -14.84 -2.18 -2.89
N PHE A 165 -14.20 -3.00 -3.71
CA PHE A 165 -12.80 -2.76 -4.08
C PHE A 165 -12.68 -1.30 -4.57
N PRO A 166 -11.70 -0.51 -4.10
CA PRO A 166 -11.48 0.84 -4.61
C PRO A 166 -11.27 0.78 -6.13
N SER A 167 -11.95 1.64 -6.88
CA SER A 167 -12.09 1.50 -8.33
C SER A 167 -10.73 1.42 -9.02
N THR A 168 -10.44 0.24 -9.59
CA THR A 168 -9.12 -0.17 -10.09
C THR A 168 -8.68 0.52 -11.39
N THR A 169 -9.35 1.61 -11.75
CA THR A 169 -8.88 2.64 -12.69
C THR A 169 -7.72 3.46 -12.14
N ASN A 170 -7.49 3.51 -10.81
CA ASN A 170 -6.30 4.19 -10.26
C ASN A 170 -5.74 3.64 -8.93
N GLN A 171 -5.82 2.32 -8.71
CA GLN A 171 -4.96 1.65 -7.74
C GLN A 171 -4.40 0.35 -8.33
N TYR A 172 -3.06 0.22 -8.27
CA TYR A 172 -2.26 -0.98 -8.55
C TYR A 172 -2.24 -1.53 -9.98
N ASN A 173 -2.63 -0.75 -10.99
CA ASN A 173 -2.89 -1.24 -12.34
C ASN A 173 -2.17 -0.60 -13.53
N GLU A 174 -0.93 -0.15 -13.40
CA GLU A 174 -0.06 -0.19 -14.59
C GLU A 174 1.43 -0.42 -14.29
N ILE A 175 1.73 -1.67 -13.95
CA ILE A 175 3.07 -2.24 -14.04
C ILE A 175 3.03 -3.30 -15.15
N VAL A 176 3.47 -2.89 -16.34
CA VAL A 176 3.92 -3.80 -17.40
C VAL A 176 5.32 -4.33 -16.99
N ALA A 177 5.80 -5.39 -17.66
CA ALA A 177 7.08 -6.00 -17.35
C ALA A 177 8.24 -5.01 -17.50
N PHE A 178 8.91 -4.66 -16.39
CA PHE A 178 9.88 -3.56 -16.28
C PHE A 178 11.21 -3.69 -17.07
N SER A 179 11.32 -4.60 -18.03
CA SER A 179 12.52 -4.77 -18.88
C SER A 179 12.53 -3.96 -20.17
N ASP A 180 11.36 -3.57 -20.70
CA ASP A 180 11.21 -3.08 -22.08
C ASP A 180 10.38 -1.78 -22.20
N PHE A 181 10.28 -0.99 -21.13
CA PHE A 181 9.62 0.32 -21.20
C PHE A 181 10.44 1.34 -21.99
N GLU A 182 9.84 1.95 -23.01
CA GLU A 182 10.33 3.20 -23.57
C GLU A 182 9.93 4.40 -22.69
N GLU A 183 10.72 5.48 -22.70
CA GLU A 183 10.41 6.73 -21.99
C GLU A 183 9.05 7.34 -22.41
N SER A 184 8.66 7.09 -23.66
CA SER A 184 7.39 7.47 -24.28
C SER A 184 6.16 6.96 -23.52
N GLU A 185 6.25 5.82 -22.82
CA GLU A 185 5.11 5.25 -22.06
C GLU A 185 4.79 6.04 -20.79
N PHE A 186 5.74 6.82 -20.25
CA PHE A 186 5.54 7.66 -19.07
C PHE A 186 5.39 9.15 -19.39
N ARG A 187 5.79 9.60 -20.59
CA ARG A 187 5.90 11.02 -20.94
C ARG A 187 4.66 11.57 -21.67
N ILE A 188 3.85 12.33 -20.95
CA ILE A 188 2.70 13.06 -21.51
C ILE A 188 3.17 14.44 -21.99
N SER A 189 3.38 14.59 -23.30
CA SER A 189 3.94 15.82 -23.87
C SER A 189 3.48 16.11 -25.29
N GLY A 190 3.52 17.38 -25.69
CA GLY A 190 3.44 17.79 -27.09
C GLY A 190 4.50 18.85 -27.43
N PRO A 191 4.66 19.22 -28.72
CA PRO A 191 5.68 20.18 -29.17
C PRO A 191 5.66 21.57 -28.51
N CYS A 192 4.55 21.94 -27.86
CA CYS A 192 4.42 23.14 -27.03
C CYS A 192 3.38 22.96 -25.92
N ARG A 193 3.33 23.89 -24.95
CA ARG A 193 2.34 23.94 -23.86
C ARG A 193 0.89 23.69 -24.28
N TYR A 194 0.47 24.28 -25.40
CA TYR A 194 -0.90 24.12 -25.93
C TYR A 194 -1.19 22.69 -26.38
N THR A 195 -0.19 21.95 -26.84
CA THR A 195 -0.32 20.52 -27.20
C THR A 195 -0.08 19.60 -26.01
N THR A 196 0.81 19.93 -25.07
CA THR A 196 0.94 19.17 -23.80
C THR A 196 -0.39 19.12 -23.05
N ALA A 197 -1.11 20.25 -22.97
CA ALA A 197 -2.45 20.30 -22.38
C ALA A 197 -3.49 19.46 -23.15
N VAL A 198 -3.31 19.24 -24.46
CA VAL A 198 -4.18 18.37 -25.27
C VAL A 198 -3.86 16.89 -25.02
N GLU A 199 -2.59 16.51 -24.87
CA GLU A 199 -2.23 15.12 -24.53
C GLU A 199 -2.67 14.76 -23.10
N VAL A 200 -2.50 15.66 -22.13
CA VAL A 200 -3.07 15.53 -20.77
C VAL A 200 -4.61 15.40 -20.81
N SER A 201 -5.27 16.14 -21.71
CA SER A 201 -6.73 16.09 -21.89
C SER A 201 -7.20 14.78 -22.53
N LYS A 202 -6.41 14.17 -23.41
CA LYS A 202 -6.69 12.82 -23.94
C LYS A 202 -6.55 11.74 -22.87
N GLU A 203 -5.53 11.86 -22.02
CA GLU A 203 -5.25 10.91 -20.94
C GLU A 203 -6.36 10.90 -19.88
N GLY A 204 -6.74 12.06 -19.34
CA GLY A 204 -7.79 12.15 -18.31
C GLY A 204 -9.23 12.01 -18.85
N TRP A 205 -9.44 12.34 -20.14
CA TRP A 205 -10.78 12.36 -20.76
C TRP A 205 -10.81 11.66 -22.13
N PRO A 206 -10.45 10.37 -22.22
CA PRO A 206 -10.46 9.64 -23.49
C PRO A 206 -11.88 9.55 -24.09
N LEU A 207 -12.91 9.48 -23.24
CA LEU A 207 -14.32 9.42 -23.63
C LEU A 207 -14.98 10.80 -23.86
N GLY A 208 -14.29 11.89 -23.53
CA GLY A 208 -14.80 13.26 -23.66
C GLY A 208 -15.16 13.95 -22.34
N ALA A 209 -15.62 15.20 -22.43
CA ALA A 209 -16.04 16.04 -21.31
C ALA A 209 -17.08 17.08 -21.76
N ASP A 210 -18.18 17.23 -21.02
CA ASP A 210 -19.21 18.26 -21.27
C ASP A 210 -18.70 19.69 -21.00
N ILE A 211 -17.78 19.84 -20.05
CA ILE A 211 -17.21 21.10 -19.61
C ILE A 211 -15.69 21.10 -19.86
N ALA A 212 -15.13 22.24 -20.22
CA ALA A 212 -13.68 22.48 -20.18
C ALA A 212 -13.36 23.80 -19.46
N VAL A 213 -12.22 23.84 -18.79
CA VAL A 213 -11.68 25.06 -18.18
C VAL A 213 -10.57 25.58 -19.08
N LEU A 214 -10.58 26.88 -19.38
CA LEU A 214 -9.63 27.52 -20.29
C LEU A 214 -8.81 28.57 -19.55
N ALA A 215 -7.50 28.32 -19.47
CA ALA A 215 -6.52 29.19 -18.83
C ALA A 215 -5.59 29.84 -19.88
N SER A 216 -4.94 30.93 -19.50
CA SER A 216 -3.86 31.49 -20.32
C SER A 216 -2.63 30.57 -20.29
N GLY A 217 -2.07 30.25 -21.46
CA GLY A 217 -0.76 29.61 -21.57
C GLY A 217 0.41 30.60 -21.43
N GLU A 218 0.12 31.90 -21.30
CA GLU A 218 1.09 33.00 -21.37
C GLU A 218 1.28 33.71 -20.02
N ASP A 219 0.28 33.69 -19.13
CA ASP A 219 0.37 34.19 -17.76
C ASP A 219 -0.34 33.26 -16.76
N PHE A 220 0.33 32.91 -15.66
CA PHE A 220 -0.11 31.94 -14.64
C PHE A 220 -1.19 32.38 -13.62
N PRO A 221 -1.24 33.64 -13.12
CA PRO A 221 -1.82 33.96 -11.82
C PRO A 221 -3.31 33.69 -11.67
N ASP A 222 -4.07 33.95 -12.73
CA ASP A 222 -5.52 33.82 -12.74
C ASP A 222 -5.97 32.34 -12.81
N ALA A 223 -5.07 31.42 -13.17
CA ALA A 223 -5.38 30.01 -13.41
C ALA A 223 -4.97 29.06 -12.28
N LEU A 224 -4.00 29.43 -11.43
CA LEU A 224 -3.48 28.58 -10.35
C LEU A 224 -4.54 28.14 -9.32
N ALA A 225 -5.58 28.94 -9.11
CA ALA A 225 -6.70 28.60 -8.24
C ALA A 225 -7.75 27.70 -8.92
N GLY A 226 -7.60 27.39 -10.21
CA GLY A 226 -8.61 26.75 -11.05
C GLY A 226 -8.76 25.23 -10.90
N ALA A 227 -7.72 24.52 -10.46
CA ALA A 227 -7.73 23.05 -10.41
C ALA A 227 -8.87 22.45 -9.58
N PRO A 228 -9.24 22.99 -8.39
CA PRO A 228 -10.38 22.46 -7.64
C PRO A 228 -11.71 22.60 -8.36
N LEU A 229 -11.94 23.72 -9.05
CA LEU A 229 -13.16 23.95 -9.81
C LEU A 229 -13.24 23.05 -11.05
N ALA A 230 -12.11 22.93 -11.77
CA ALA A 230 -12.00 22.05 -12.92
C ALA A 230 -12.23 20.57 -12.54
N TYR A 231 -11.66 20.12 -11.42
CA TYR A 231 -11.87 18.77 -10.89
C TYR A 231 -13.32 18.52 -10.46
N GLN A 232 -13.94 19.45 -9.73
CA GLN A 232 -15.36 19.37 -9.35
C GLN A 232 -16.29 19.27 -10.57
N MET A 233 -15.96 19.98 -11.66
CA MET A 233 -16.68 19.93 -12.93
C MET A 233 -16.31 18.73 -13.82
N ASN A 234 -15.41 17.85 -13.36
CA ASN A 234 -14.78 16.78 -14.15
C ASN A 234 -14.28 17.26 -15.53
N ALA A 235 -13.58 18.39 -15.54
CA ALA A 235 -13.23 19.14 -16.74
C ALA A 235 -11.70 19.31 -16.91
N PRO A 236 -11.14 19.13 -18.12
CA PRO A 236 -9.73 19.39 -18.37
C PRO A 236 -9.42 20.89 -18.29
N ILE A 237 -8.20 21.23 -17.82
CA ILE A 237 -7.62 22.57 -17.98
C ILE A 237 -6.86 22.60 -19.31
N LEU A 238 -7.46 23.29 -20.29
CA LEU A 238 -6.85 23.59 -21.57
C LEU A 238 -6.25 25.00 -21.58
N LEU A 239 -5.32 25.25 -22.51
CA LEU A 239 -4.57 26.50 -22.60
C LEU A 239 -4.91 27.30 -23.87
N THR A 240 -4.94 28.63 -23.76
CA THR A 240 -5.08 29.57 -24.89
C THR A 240 -3.99 30.63 -24.87
N GLY A 241 -3.61 31.17 -26.03
CA GLY A 241 -2.92 32.46 -26.09
C GLY A 241 -3.88 33.59 -25.76
N LYS A 242 -3.37 34.73 -25.31
CA LYS A 242 -4.18 35.87 -24.83
C LYS A 242 -5.17 36.39 -25.88
N ASP A 243 -4.70 36.58 -27.11
CA ASP A 243 -5.46 37.24 -28.19
C ASP A 243 -5.99 36.25 -29.24
N SER A 244 -5.66 34.95 -29.14
CA SER A 244 -6.23 33.91 -30.00
C SER A 244 -6.22 32.53 -29.35
N LEU A 245 -7.33 31.82 -29.51
CA LEU A 245 -7.44 30.39 -29.30
C LEU A 245 -6.45 29.64 -30.20
N HIS A 246 -5.68 28.72 -29.63
CA HIS A 246 -4.74 27.88 -30.37
C HIS A 246 -5.50 26.77 -31.12
N ASP A 247 -5.11 26.45 -32.36
CA ASP A 247 -5.87 25.49 -33.18
C ASP A 247 -5.86 24.06 -32.62
N ALA A 248 -4.85 23.67 -31.83
CA ALA A 248 -4.86 22.39 -31.10
C ALA A 248 -5.96 22.38 -30.02
N THR A 249 -6.03 23.41 -29.18
CA THR A 249 -7.07 23.60 -28.17
C THR A 249 -8.47 23.59 -28.77
N LYS A 250 -8.65 24.25 -29.92
CA LYS A 250 -9.90 24.29 -30.69
C LYS A 250 -10.30 22.93 -31.27
N GLN A 251 -9.34 22.09 -31.63
CA GLN A 251 -9.61 20.70 -32.05
C GLN A 251 -9.96 19.82 -30.85
N GLU A 252 -9.29 19.99 -29.72
CA GLU A 252 -9.52 19.22 -28.51
C GLU A 252 -10.88 19.52 -27.86
N LEU A 253 -11.27 20.79 -27.76
CA LEU A 253 -12.63 21.20 -27.36
C LEU A 253 -13.72 20.53 -28.22
N LYS A 254 -13.42 20.21 -29.49
CA LYS A 254 -14.30 19.46 -30.38
C LYS A 254 -14.21 17.94 -30.18
N ARG A 255 -13.03 17.38 -29.89
CA ARG A 255 -12.85 15.95 -29.55
C ARG A 255 -13.63 15.60 -28.29
N LEU A 256 -13.50 16.43 -27.26
CA LEU A 256 -14.14 16.27 -25.96
C LEU A 256 -15.67 16.33 -26.02
N GLY A 257 -16.25 17.01 -27.01
CA GLY A 257 -17.71 17.23 -27.09
C GLY A 257 -18.22 18.39 -26.23
N VAL A 258 -17.34 19.26 -25.75
CA VAL A 258 -17.63 20.34 -24.80
C VAL A 258 -18.81 21.20 -25.24
N ASN A 259 -19.71 21.49 -24.30
CA ASN A 259 -20.85 22.39 -24.49
C ASN A 259 -20.67 23.73 -23.73
N HIS A 260 -19.91 23.75 -22.64
CA HIS A 260 -19.69 24.93 -21.77
C HIS A 260 -18.22 25.08 -21.38
N ILE A 261 -17.67 26.29 -21.54
CA ILE A 261 -16.29 26.63 -21.19
C ILE A 261 -16.26 27.66 -20.06
N TYR A 262 -15.40 27.43 -19.07
CA TYR A 262 -15.06 28.42 -18.03
C TYR A 262 -13.70 29.03 -18.34
N ILE A 263 -13.66 30.31 -18.71
CA ILE A 263 -12.41 31.07 -18.86
C ILE A 263 -11.97 31.55 -17.48
N LEU A 264 -10.70 31.27 -17.13
CA LEU A 264 -10.07 31.79 -15.93
C LEU A 264 -9.23 33.03 -16.27
N GLY A 265 -9.52 34.14 -15.60
CA GLY A 265 -8.83 35.41 -15.76
C GLY A 265 -9.52 36.42 -16.67
N GLY A 266 -9.11 37.67 -16.52
CA GLY A 266 -9.67 38.81 -17.26
C GLY A 266 -8.95 39.10 -18.59
N GLU A 267 -9.33 40.20 -19.25
CA GLU A 267 -8.76 40.72 -20.52
C GLU A 267 -7.22 40.82 -20.55
N ASN A 268 -6.56 40.81 -19.39
CA ASN A 268 -5.10 40.79 -19.29
C ASN A 268 -4.48 39.41 -19.56
N ALA A 269 -5.13 38.32 -19.17
CA ALA A 269 -4.67 36.94 -19.32
C ALA A 269 -5.33 36.24 -20.52
N VAL A 270 -6.64 36.42 -20.70
CA VAL A 270 -7.43 35.92 -21.83
C VAL A 270 -8.35 37.05 -22.32
N SER A 271 -8.10 37.56 -23.52
CA SER A 271 -8.88 38.68 -24.06
C SER A 271 -10.30 38.26 -24.45
N SER A 272 -11.20 39.24 -24.54
CA SER A 272 -12.51 39.02 -25.13
C SER A 272 -12.45 38.71 -26.63
N THR A 273 -11.28 38.67 -27.28
CA THR A 273 -11.13 38.10 -28.63
C THR A 273 -11.35 36.59 -28.59
N VAL A 274 -10.78 35.90 -27.59
CA VAL A 274 -10.95 34.45 -27.39
C VAL A 274 -12.39 34.12 -27.01
N ASP A 275 -13.01 34.91 -26.12
CA ASP A 275 -14.44 34.79 -25.80
C ASP A 275 -15.34 34.84 -27.05
N LYS A 276 -15.09 35.81 -27.94
CA LYS A 276 -15.81 35.96 -29.21
C LYS A 276 -15.54 34.80 -30.16
N GLN A 277 -14.31 34.28 -30.22
CA GLN A 277 -13.97 33.09 -31.01
C GLN A 277 -14.76 31.87 -30.52
N LEU A 278 -14.77 31.58 -29.21
CA LEU A 278 -15.50 30.45 -28.62
C LEU A 278 -17.01 30.56 -28.83
N LYS A 279 -17.60 31.72 -28.55
CA LYS A 279 -19.03 31.98 -28.81
C LYS A 279 -19.39 31.86 -30.29
N SER A 280 -18.48 32.20 -31.21
CA SER A 280 -18.68 32.00 -32.66
C SER A 280 -18.61 30.54 -33.11
N LEU A 281 -17.98 29.66 -32.32
CA LEU A 281 -17.95 28.21 -32.53
C LEU A 281 -19.16 27.49 -31.90
N GLY A 282 -19.98 28.20 -31.11
CA GLY A 282 -21.23 27.71 -30.53
C GLY A 282 -21.17 27.31 -29.05
N TYR A 283 -20.01 27.44 -28.40
CA TYR A 283 -19.86 27.12 -26.97
C TYR A 283 -20.57 28.13 -26.06
N GLN A 284 -21.13 27.66 -24.96
CA GLN A 284 -21.47 28.52 -23.83
C GLN A 284 -20.16 28.93 -23.12
N VAL A 285 -20.08 30.18 -22.63
CA VAL A 285 -18.84 30.69 -22.00
C VAL A 285 -19.17 31.48 -20.74
N THR A 286 -18.64 31.02 -19.60
CA THR A 286 -18.52 31.76 -18.33
C THR A 286 -17.11 32.33 -18.24
N ILE A 287 -16.95 33.53 -17.66
CA ILE A 287 -15.65 34.12 -17.35
C ILE A 287 -15.58 34.35 -15.85
N LEU A 288 -14.54 33.81 -15.19
CA LEU A 288 -14.25 34.00 -13.77
C LEU A 288 -13.00 34.88 -13.66
N SER A 289 -13.18 36.14 -13.28
CA SER A 289 -12.12 37.16 -13.32
C SER A 289 -12.34 38.26 -12.28
N GLY A 290 -11.32 38.56 -11.49
CA GLY A 290 -11.28 39.74 -10.61
C GLY A 290 -10.65 40.96 -11.27
N ARG A 291 -10.38 42.03 -10.49
CA ARG A 291 -9.53 43.15 -10.95
C ARG A 291 -8.05 42.74 -11.07
N ASP A 292 -7.66 41.73 -10.32
CA ASP A 292 -6.36 41.06 -10.37
C ASP A 292 -6.45 39.63 -9.78
N ARG A 293 -5.34 38.90 -9.84
CA ARG A 293 -5.17 37.50 -9.39
C ARG A 293 -5.78 37.17 -8.02
N TYR A 294 -5.76 38.11 -7.08
CA TYR A 294 -6.26 37.89 -5.73
C TYR A 294 -7.79 37.83 -5.71
N GLU A 295 -8.43 38.65 -6.54
CA GLU A 295 -9.88 38.64 -6.74
C GLU A 295 -10.33 37.53 -7.70
N THR A 296 -9.53 37.19 -8.72
CA THR A 296 -9.82 36.03 -9.59
C THR A 296 -9.91 34.73 -8.78
N ALA A 297 -8.98 34.52 -7.85
CA ALA A 297 -9.03 33.38 -6.93
C ALA A 297 -10.29 33.38 -6.03
N ILE A 298 -10.75 34.56 -5.59
CA ILE A 298 -11.99 34.69 -4.81
C ILE A 298 -13.22 34.37 -5.66
N GLU A 299 -13.27 34.77 -6.94
CA GLU A 299 -14.40 34.42 -7.82
C GLU A 299 -14.41 32.94 -8.22
N ILE A 300 -13.24 32.32 -8.42
CA ILE A 300 -13.14 30.86 -8.61
C ILE A 300 -13.61 30.13 -7.34
N GLY A 301 -13.23 30.60 -6.15
CA GLY A 301 -13.71 30.06 -4.88
C GLY A 301 -15.21 30.32 -4.63
N ASN A 302 -15.76 31.46 -5.07
CA ASN A 302 -17.21 31.71 -5.02
C ASN A 302 -17.99 30.75 -5.94
N GLU A 303 -17.41 30.32 -7.07
CA GLU A 303 -18.01 29.32 -7.96
C GLU A 303 -17.95 27.91 -7.33
N LEU A 304 -16.78 27.51 -6.84
CA LEU A 304 -16.55 26.23 -6.13
C LEU A 304 -17.53 26.05 -4.96
N ARG A 305 -17.67 27.10 -4.13
CA ARG A 305 -18.46 27.09 -2.89
C ARG A 305 -19.98 27.11 -3.08
N LYS A 306 -20.46 26.91 -4.31
CA LYS A 306 -21.90 26.73 -4.60
C LYS A 306 -22.43 25.37 -4.16
N GLU A 307 -21.59 24.33 -4.19
CA GLU A 307 -21.99 22.95 -3.86
C GLU A 307 -21.43 22.49 -2.50
N ASN A 308 -20.19 22.87 -2.15
CA ASN A 308 -19.58 22.54 -0.87
C ASN A 308 -18.98 23.79 -0.19
N GLN A 309 -19.26 23.98 1.11
CA GLN A 309 -18.89 25.18 1.87
C GLN A 309 -17.89 24.86 2.99
N GLU A 310 -16.79 24.19 2.63
CA GLU A 310 -15.69 23.83 3.53
C GLU A 310 -15.24 24.99 4.43
N ASP A 311 -14.95 24.71 5.69
CA ASP A 311 -14.42 25.72 6.63
C ASP A 311 -12.93 26.03 6.42
N THR A 312 -12.31 25.31 5.48
CA THR A 312 -10.88 25.30 5.22
C THR A 312 -10.57 25.99 3.88
N ILE A 313 -9.52 26.81 3.83
CA ILE A 313 -8.92 27.29 2.57
C ILE A 313 -7.40 27.06 2.55
N ILE A 314 -6.85 26.98 1.34
CA ILE A 314 -5.40 26.97 1.10
C ILE A 314 -4.96 28.40 0.76
N LEU A 315 -3.88 28.88 1.37
CA LEU A 315 -3.34 30.22 1.14
C LEU A 315 -1.90 30.15 0.64
N ALA A 316 -1.67 30.60 -0.58
CA ALA A 316 -0.35 30.65 -1.20
C ALA A 316 0.07 32.09 -1.53
N THR A 317 1.35 32.28 -1.87
CA THR A 317 1.80 33.60 -2.35
C THR A 317 1.23 33.89 -3.73
N GLY A 318 0.63 35.07 -3.93
CA GLY A 318 0.19 35.52 -5.25
C GLY A 318 1.34 36.01 -6.13
N ASN A 319 2.56 36.11 -5.59
CA ASN A 319 3.71 36.70 -6.28
C ASN A 319 4.49 35.69 -7.16
N ASN A 320 4.26 34.39 -7.00
CA ASN A 320 4.98 33.31 -7.65
C ASN A 320 4.05 32.08 -7.80
N TYR A 321 4.39 31.10 -8.62
CA TYR A 321 3.53 29.96 -8.95
C TYR A 321 3.78 28.61 -8.21
N PRO A 322 5.02 28.17 -7.90
CA PRO A 322 5.27 26.76 -7.57
C PRO A 322 4.52 26.21 -6.35
N ASP A 323 4.40 27.02 -5.30
CA ASP A 323 3.77 26.64 -4.04
C ASP A 323 2.27 26.31 -4.25
N ALA A 324 1.56 27.20 -4.95
CA ALA A 324 0.16 27.04 -5.33
C ALA A 324 -0.06 25.92 -6.36
N LEU A 325 0.89 25.74 -7.27
CA LEU A 325 0.84 24.76 -8.35
C LEU A 325 1.00 23.32 -7.83
N SER A 326 1.87 23.12 -6.83
CA SER A 326 2.14 21.80 -6.25
C SER A 326 0.98 21.31 -5.36
N ILE A 327 0.30 22.22 -4.65
CA ILE A 327 -0.87 21.88 -3.82
C ILE A 327 -2.17 21.70 -4.64
N ALA A 328 -2.21 22.18 -5.89
CA ALA A 328 -3.42 22.19 -6.72
C ALA A 328 -4.17 20.84 -6.82
N PRO A 329 -3.50 19.67 -6.96
CA PRO A 329 -4.20 18.37 -6.99
C PRO A 329 -4.82 17.97 -5.65
N VAL A 330 -4.20 18.34 -4.53
CA VAL A 330 -4.69 18.07 -3.18
C VAL A 330 -5.90 18.97 -2.88
N ALA A 331 -5.77 20.27 -3.19
CA ALA A 331 -6.85 21.23 -3.08
C ALA A 331 -8.10 20.75 -3.84
N ALA A 332 -7.89 20.22 -5.04
CA ALA A 332 -8.92 19.61 -5.86
C ALA A 332 -9.55 18.37 -5.23
N LYS A 333 -8.76 17.38 -4.82
CA LYS A 333 -9.29 16.19 -4.12
C LYS A 333 -10.07 16.52 -2.86
N LYS A 334 -9.70 17.58 -2.13
CA LYS A 334 -10.39 18.04 -0.91
C LYS A 334 -11.53 19.03 -1.16
N SER A 335 -11.80 19.44 -2.40
CA SER A 335 -12.76 20.51 -2.74
C SER A 335 -12.49 21.86 -2.01
N VAL A 336 -11.22 22.14 -1.72
CA VAL A 336 -10.78 23.30 -0.93
C VAL A 336 -10.40 24.48 -1.86
N PRO A 337 -10.92 25.71 -1.63
CA PRO A 337 -10.49 26.89 -2.38
C PRO A 337 -9.01 27.22 -2.15
N ILE A 338 -8.31 27.60 -3.23
CA ILE A 338 -6.99 28.22 -3.17
C ILE A 338 -7.18 29.74 -3.24
N LEU A 339 -6.68 30.46 -2.24
CA LEU A 339 -6.59 31.91 -2.20
C LEU A 339 -5.14 32.37 -2.24
N PHE A 340 -4.94 33.65 -2.57
CA PHE A 340 -3.63 34.28 -2.66
C PHE A 340 -3.46 35.45 -1.70
N THR A 341 -2.21 35.66 -1.28
CA THR A 341 -1.77 36.82 -0.49
C THR A 341 -0.46 37.40 -1.04
N PRO A 342 -0.24 38.72 -0.97
CA PRO A 342 1.10 39.30 -0.98
C PRO A 342 1.95 38.75 0.19
N LYS A 343 3.29 38.82 0.06
CA LYS A 343 4.22 38.23 1.04
C LYS A 343 4.00 38.71 2.49
N ASP A 344 3.94 40.03 2.68
CA ASP A 344 4.06 40.68 3.99
C ASP A 344 2.79 41.40 4.46
N HIS A 345 1.65 41.16 3.79
CA HIS A 345 0.33 41.58 4.25
C HIS A 345 -0.75 40.73 3.57
N LEU A 346 -1.73 40.28 4.34
CA LEU A 346 -3.01 39.83 3.82
C LEU A 346 -3.71 41.03 3.16
N ARG A 347 -4.35 40.81 2.02
CA ARG A 347 -5.18 41.83 1.36
C ARG A 347 -6.55 41.91 2.03
N ASP A 348 -7.08 43.12 2.14
CA ASP A 348 -8.44 43.39 2.62
C ASP A 348 -9.48 42.50 1.91
N THR A 349 -9.40 42.36 0.58
CA THR A 349 -10.29 41.49 -0.21
C THR A 349 -10.19 40.00 0.16
N THR A 350 -8.98 39.51 0.47
CA THR A 350 -8.76 38.12 0.88
C THR A 350 -9.27 37.90 2.31
N ASN A 351 -9.08 38.88 3.20
CA ASN A 351 -9.59 38.84 4.57
C ASN A 351 -11.13 38.91 4.62
N GLU A 352 -11.72 39.79 3.80
CA GLU A 352 -13.16 39.87 3.58
C GLU A 352 -13.74 38.55 3.06
N ALA A 353 -13.04 37.85 2.16
CA ALA A 353 -13.45 36.52 1.68
C ALA A 353 -13.39 35.46 2.80
N ILE A 354 -12.29 35.40 3.56
CA ILE A 354 -12.10 34.48 4.70
C ILE A 354 -13.22 34.67 5.74
N ALA A 355 -13.50 35.92 6.13
CA ALA A 355 -14.57 36.25 7.08
C ALA A 355 -15.99 35.98 6.51
N LYS A 356 -16.24 36.30 5.23
CA LYS A 356 -17.53 36.05 4.55
C LYS A 356 -17.82 34.56 4.39
N TRP A 357 -16.79 33.74 4.21
CA TRP A 357 -16.89 32.28 4.04
C TRP A 357 -16.88 31.51 5.37
N ASP A 358 -16.78 32.20 6.51
CA ASP A 358 -16.72 31.67 7.88
C ASP A 358 -15.57 30.65 8.13
N VAL A 359 -14.45 30.87 7.44
CA VAL A 359 -13.26 29.99 7.46
C VAL A 359 -12.70 29.84 8.87
N LYS A 360 -12.48 28.60 9.32
CA LYS A 360 -11.83 28.26 10.59
C LYS A 360 -10.38 27.83 10.41
N ASN A 361 -10.04 27.27 9.25
CA ASN A 361 -8.75 26.62 9.00
C ASN A 361 -8.07 27.19 7.76
N VAL A 362 -6.78 27.54 7.87
CA VAL A 362 -5.95 27.96 6.73
C VAL A 362 -4.71 27.08 6.63
N VAL A 363 -4.53 26.43 5.48
CA VAL A 363 -3.28 25.75 5.13
C VAL A 363 -2.42 26.72 4.32
N ILE A 364 -1.39 27.30 4.95
CA ILE A 364 -0.42 28.15 4.26
C ILE A 364 0.58 27.27 3.52
N VAL A 365 0.78 27.53 2.23
CA VAL A 365 1.74 26.79 1.40
C VAL A 365 2.86 27.71 0.94
N GLY A 366 4.10 27.24 1.12
CA GLY A 366 5.33 28.00 0.90
C GLY A 366 5.91 28.59 2.20
N GLY A 367 7.22 28.81 2.21
CA GLY A 367 7.95 29.28 3.39
C GLY A 367 7.70 30.77 3.71
N GLU A 368 8.36 31.28 4.77
CA GLU A 368 8.23 32.69 5.20
C GLU A 368 8.66 33.71 4.12
N ASN A 369 9.43 33.28 3.13
CA ASN A 369 9.78 34.11 1.98
C ASN A 369 8.66 34.25 0.93
N ALA A 370 7.69 33.34 0.93
CA ALA A 370 6.50 33.38 0.08
C ALA A 370 5.33 34.08 0.80
N VAL A 371 5.08 33.70 2.06
CA VAL A 371 4.04 34.24 2.95
C VAL A 371 4.63 34.40 4.35
N SER A 372 4.93 35.62 4.81
CA SER A 372 5.71 35.86 6.03
C SER A 372 4.87 35.85 7.31
N LYS A 373 5.53 35.91 8.49
CA LYS A 373 4.86 35.87 9.81
C LYS A 373 3.82 36.98 10.02
N SER A 374 3.95 38.10 9.33
CA SER A 374 2.96 39.19 9.40
C SER A 374 1.56 38.73 8.95
N VAL A 375 1.49 37.91 7.89
CA VAL A 375 0.23 37.34 7.38
C VAL A 375 -0.30 36.26 8.33
N VAL A 376 0.58 35.44 8.91
CA VAL A 376 0.22 34.45 9.94
C VAL A 376 -0.47 35.16 11.11
N THR A 377 0.18 36.18 11.68
CA THR A 377 -0.37 36.93 12.80
C THR A 377 -1.60 37.75 12.44
N GLN A 378 -1.80 38.16 11.19
CA GLN A 378 -3.09 38.73 10.77
C GLN A 378 -4.22 37.70 10.88
N LEU A 379 -4.02 36.49 10.36
CA LEU A 379 -5.00 35.39 10.42
C LEU A 379 -5.26 34.87 11.84
N GLU A 380 -4.22 34.76 12.68
CA GLU A 380 -4.34 34.40 14.10
C GLU A 380 -5.23 35.39 14.87
N ASN A 381 -5.15 36.69 14.56
CA ASN A 381 -5.98 37.72 15.21
C ASN A 381 -7.46 37.68 14.77
N GLU A 382 -7.76 37.12 13.59
CA GLU A 382 -9.15 36.84 13.15
C GLU A 382 -9.70 35.52 13.75
N GLY A 383 -8.90 34.80 14.55
CA GLY A 383 -9.31 33.56 15.23
C GLY A 383 -9.18 32.28 14.39
N VAL A 384 -8.42 32.33 13.30
CA VAL A 384 -8.25 31.22 12.35
C VAL A 384 -7.10 30.31 12.78
N THR A 385 -7.30 28.99 12.71
CA THR A 385 -6.27 27.98 12.95
C THR A 385 -5.41 27.78 11.69
N ILE A 386 -4.10 27.68 11.87
CA ILE A 386 -3.14 27.71 10.75
C ILE A 386 -2.25 26.46 10.78
N ASN A 387 -2.20 25.75 9.65
CA ASN A 387 -1.12 24.82 9.33
C ASN A 387 -0.19 25.48 8.28
N ARG A 388 1.08 25.09 8.22
CA ARG A 388 2.02 25.54 7.17
C ARG A 388 2.84 24.39 6.62
N ILE A 389 2.88 24.29 5.29
CA ILE A 389 3.64 23.31 4.52
C ILE A 389 4.70 24.04 3.69
N SER A 390 5.97 23.73 3.90
CA SER A 390 7.10 24.39 3.20
C SER A 390 8.41 23.63 3.33
N GLY A 391 9.14 23.50 2.22
CA GLY A 391 10.57 23.14 2.21
C GLY A 391 11.49 24.35 2.09
N ALA A 392 12.80 24.13 1.91
CA ALA A 392 13.77 25.22 1.72
C ALA A 392 13.63 25.90 0.34
N ASP A 393 13.15 25.17 -0.67
CA ASP A 393 12.84 25.70 -2.01
C ASP A 393 11.53 25.13 -2.58
N ARG A 394 11.27 25.36 -3.88
CA ARG A 394 10.05 24.92 -4.58
C ARG A 394 9.97 23.40 -4.76
N TYR A 395 11.11 22.73 -4.89
CA TYR A 395 11.18 21.29 -5.11
C TYR A 395 10.91 20.57 -3.78
N GLU A 396 11.56 21.00 -2.70
CA GLU A 396 11.26 20.50 -1.35
C GLU A 396 9.84 20.86 -0.90
N THR A 397 9.32 22.05 -1.24
CA THR A 397 7.92 22.38 -0.93
C THR A 397 6.94 21.44 -1.65
N SER A 398 7.19 21.06 -2.90
CA SER A 398 6.38 20.05 -3.60
C SER A 398 6.44 18.67 -2.93
N LEU A 399 7.60 18.30 -2.37
CA LEU A 399 7.81 17.05 -1.64
C LEU A 399 7.10 17.03 -0.27
N GLU A 400 7.17 18.10 0.52
CA GLU A 400 6.46 18.15 1.80
C GLU A 400 4.94 18.21 1.63
N ILE A 401 4.44 18.83 0.54
CA ILE A 401 3.03 18.75 0.13
C ILE A 401 2.62 17.30 -0.17
N ALA A 402 3.46 16.55 -0.90
CA ALA A 402 3.16 15.17 -1.22
C ALA A 402 3.01 14.30 0.05
N LYS A 403 3.96 14.42 0.98
CA LYS A 403 3.98 13.71 2.27
C LYS A 403 2.81 14.06 3.20
N GLU A 404 2.55 15.35 3.42
CA GLU A 404 1.51 15.83 4.38
C GLU A 404 0.11 15.30 4.04
N PHE A 405 -0.15 15.00 2.77
CA PHE A 405 -1.43 14.49 2.29
C PHE A 405 -1.39 13.04 1.81
N ASP A 406 -0.30 12.32 2.10
CA ASP A 406 -0.17 10.91 1.75
C ASP A 406 -1.16 10.06 2.55
N THR A 407 -2.12 9.46 1.85
CA THR A 407 -3.10 8.54 2.43
C THR A 407 -2.55 7.11 2.56
N GLY A 408 -1.25 6.91 2.39
CA GLY A 408 -0.54 5.63 2.41
C GLY A 408 -0.67 4.80 1.12
N TYR A 409 -1.22 5.41 0.05
CA TYR A 409 -1.77 4.69 -1.11
C TYR A 409 -1.80 5.54 -2.41
N TYR A 410 -0.79 6.38 -2.66
CA TYR A 410 -0.64 7.04 -3.97
C TYR A 410 -0.28 6.03 -5.07
N ASN A 411 -0.93 6.14 -6.24
CA ASN A 411 -0.71 5.25 -7.38
C ASN A 411 0.40 5.79 -8.31
N GLY A 412 1.53 6.23 -7.75
CA GLY A 412 2.59 6.96 -8.45
C GLY A 412 2.54 8.47 -8.26
N VAL A 413 3.28 9.20 -9.09
CA VAL A 413 3.49 10.66 -8.97
C VAL A 413 3.28 11.38 -10.30
N VAL A 414 3.18 12.70 -10.28
CA VAL A 414 3.33 13.54 -11.47
C VAL A 414 4.63 14.32 -11.35
N VAL A 415 5.59 14.08 -12.24
CA VAL A 415 6.84 14.84 -12.33
C VAL A 415 6.69 15.90 -13.42
N ALA A 416 6.92 17.16 -13.05
CA ALA A 416 6.84 18.27 -13.98
C ALA A 416 7.92 19.32 -13.70
N THR A 417 8.16 20.21 -14.67
CA THR A 417 9.13 21.28 -14.47
C THR A 417 8.68 22.25 -13.39
N GLY A 418 9.58 22.59 -12.47
CA GLY A 418 9.42 23.71 -11.56
C GLY A 418 9.93 25.03 -12.16
N GLU A 419 10.48 25.03 -13.38
CA GLU A 419 11.15 26.19 -13.99
C GLU A 419 10.26 26.97 -14.97
N ASP A 420 9.11 26.42 -15.35
CA ASP A 420 7.95 27.10 -15.94
C ASP A 420 6.65 26.56 -15.28
N PHE A 421 5.46 27.00 -15.70
CA PHE A 421 4.16 26.66 -15.09
C PHE A 421 3.12 25.87 -15.92
N PRO A 422 2.99 26.01 -17.27
CA PRO A 422 1.74 25.62 -17.94
C PRO A 422 1.49 24.11 -18.00
N ASP A 423 2.56 23.33 -18.14
CA ASP A 423 2.47 21.88 -18.31
C ASP A 423 1.98 21.21 -17.02
N ALA A 424 2.50 21.63 -15.86
CA ALA A 424 2.01 21.23 -14.54
C ALA A 424 0.61 21.79 -14.20
N LEU A 425 0.26 22.97 -14.73
CA LEU A 425 -1.07 23.55 -14.55
C LEU A 425 -2.13 22.71 -15.27
N ALA A 426 -1.88 22.30 -16.52
CA ALA A 426 -2.77 21.43 -17.27
C ALA A 426 -2.94 20.05 -16.59
N SER A 427 -1.85 19.45 -16.11
CA SER A 427 -1.89 18.13 -15.45
C SER A 427 -2.44 18.14 -14.02
N SER A 428 -2.67 19.31 -13.40
CA SER A 428 -3.16 19.40 -12.02
C SER A 428 -4.50 18.67 -11.76
N VAL A 429 -5.39 18.63 -12.74
CA VAL A 429 -6.68 17.92 -12.63
C VAL A 429 -6.52 16.41 -12.89
N LEU A 430 -5.67 16.02 -13.86
CA LEU A 430 -5.31 14.63 -14.08
C LEU A 430 -4.66 14.04 -12.82
N ALA A 431 -3.71 14.75 -12.23
CA ALA A 431 -3.06 14.42 -10.96
C ALA A 431 -4.07 14.21 -9.82
N ALA A 432 -5.12 15.04 -9.75
CA ALA A 432 -6.21 14.90 -8.79
C ALA A 432 -7.07 13.66 -9.06
N GLN A 433 -7.49 13.42 -10.31
CA GLN A 433 -8.23 12.22 -10.73
C GLN A 433 -7.45 10.93 -10.44
N THR A 434 -6.14 10.91 -10.75
CA THR A 434 -5.30 9.73 -10.54
C THR A 434 -4.79 9.56 -9.11
N GLY A 435 -4.93 10.58 -8.25
CA GLY A 435 -4.34 10.54 -6.91
C GLY A 435 -2.82 10.42 -6.95
N LYS A 436 -2.17 11.27 -7.74
CA LYS A 436 -0.72 11.38 -7.85
C LYS A 436 -0.34 12.82 -7.42
N PRO A 437 0.57 13.03 -6.45
CA PRO A 437 1.02 14.38 -6.10
C PRO A 437 1.89 14.96 -7.23
N ILE A 438 1.88 16.29 -7.41
CA ILE A 438 2.84 16.98 -8.30
C ILE A 438 4.15 17.20 -7.54
N LEU A 439 5.22 16.64 -8.10
CA LEU A 439 6.60 16.83 -7.67
C LEU A 439 7.33 17.64 -8.75
N LEU A 440 7.99 18.71 -8.32
CA LEU A 440 8.71 19.61 -9.22
C LEU A 440 10.17 19.17 -9.37
N ALA A 441 10.71 19.23 -10.58
CA ALA A 441 12.14 19.07 -10.87
C ALA A 441 12.66 20.19 -11.77
N ARG A 442 13.98 20.27 -11.96
CA ARG A 442 14.59 21.13 -13.01
C ARG A 442 14.58 20.40 -14.34
N GLN A 443 14.80 21.13 -15.43
CA GLN A 443 14.96 20.51 -16.75
C GLN A 443 16.02 19.40 -16.74
N ASN A 444 17.18 19.64 -16.13
CA ASN A 444 18.35 18.75 -16.19
C ASN A 444 18.84 18.30 -14.80
N GLN A 445 17.97 18.32 -13.78
CA GLN A 445 18.29 17.84 -12.43
C GLN A 445 17.01 17.56 -11.62
N ILE A 446 16.95 16.41 -10.95
CA ILE A 446 15.95 16.08 -9.94
C ILE A 446 16.60 15.96 -8.56
N ASN A 447 15.85 16.25 -7.49
CA ASN A 447 16.33 16.16 -6.12
C ASN A 447 16.36 14.68 -5.67
N SER A 448 17.44 14.22 -5.06
CA SER A 448 17.56 12.83 -4.57
C SER A 448 16.47 12.46 -3.56
N ASN A 449 15.95 13.42 -2.79
CA ASN A 449 14.84 13.21 -1.86
C ASN A 449 13.51 13.04 -2.58
N ILE A 450 13.34 13.67 -3.75
CA ILE A 450 12.19 13.45 -4.64
C ILE A 450 12.31 12.06 -5.28
N LEU A 451 13.49 11.65 -5.79
CA LEU A 451 13.71 10.28 -6.27
C LEU A 451 13.45 9.23 -5.17
N SER A 452 13.87 9.50 -3.94
CA SER A 452 13.60 8.62 -2.78
C SER A 452 12.11 8.51 -2.47
N TYR A 453 11.35 9.58 -2.65
CA TYR A 453 9.91 9.56 -2.45
C TYR A 453 9.14 8.89 -3.60
N ILE A 454 9.59 9.08 -4.86
CA ILE A 454 9.08 8.33 -6.02
C ILE A 454 9.31 6.82 -5.83
N PHE A 455 10.44 6.43 -5.25
CA PHE A 455 10.73 5.05 -4.85
C PHE A 455 9.78 4.54 -3.75
N GLU A 456 9.52 5.34 -2.71
CA GLU A 456 8.62 4.99 -1.61
C GLU A 456 7.17 4.79 -2.06
N VAL A 457 6.70 5.56 -3.05
CA VAL A 457 5.32 5.51 -3.59
C VAL A 457 5.06 4.29 -4.49
N GLN A 458 6.09 3.65 -5.07
CA GLN A 458 5.98 2.38 -5.83
C GLN A 458 4.94 2.35 -6.98
N GLY A 459 4.66 3.48 -7.63
CA GLY A 459 3.64 3.55 -8.69
C GLY A 459 4.05 4.35 -9.92
N THR A 460 3.34 4.10 -11.02
CA THR A 460 3.60 4.62 -12.37
C THR A 460 3.65 6.15 -12.39
N PRO A 461 4.78 6.79 -12.74
CA PRO A 461 4.90 8.24 -12.83
C PRO A 461 4.27 8.74 -14.13
N PHE A 462 3.73 9.97 -14.10
CA PHE A 462 3.49 10.75 -15.31
C PHE A 462 4.54 11.85 -15.41
N ILE A 463 5.28 11.90 -16.51
CA ILE A 463 6.33 12.89 -16.78
C ILE A 463 5.75 13.91 -17.75
N ILE A 464 5.48 15.13 -17.29
CA ILE A 464 4.67 16.10 -18.03
C ILE A 464 5.57 17.13 -18.74
N GLY A 465 5.30 17.35 -20.03
CA GLY A 465 6.05 18.25 -20.88
C GLY A 465 7.20 17.56 -21.62
N GLY A 466 7.73 18.19 -22.66
CA GLY A 466 8.81 17.64 -23.48
C GLY A 466 10.21 17.84 -22.87
N ASN A 467 11.25 17.50 -23.63
CA ASN A 467 12.65 17.48 -23.16
C ASN A 467 13.20 18.89 -22.79
N ASN A 468 12.46 19.96 -23.13
CA ASN A 468 12.71 21.33 -22.69
C ASN A 468 12.11 21.67 -21.30
N ALA A 469 11.19 20.87 -20.79
CA ALA A 469 10.60 21.01 -19.46
C ALA A 469 11.26 20.06 -18.45
N ILE A 470 11.38 18.78 -18.81
CA ILE A 470 12.08 17.70 -18.10
C ILE A 470 12.86 16.92 -19.15
N SER A 471 14.18 16.88 -19.07
CA SER A 471 15.01 16.21 -20.08
C SER A 471 14.93 14.69 -19.99
N GLU A 472 15.39 14.04 -21.05
CA GLU A 472 15.46 12.58 -21.20
C GLU A 472 16.25 11.94 -20.05
N ALA A 473 17.39 12.50 -19.67
CA ALA A 473 18.19 12.02 -18.53
C ALA A 473 17.43 12.11 -17.18
N VAL A 474 16.64 13.16 -16.95
CA VAL A 474 15.83 13.28 -15.72
C VAL A 474 14.65 12.31 -15.73
N ALA A 475 14.05 12.08 -16.90
CA ALA A 475 13.03 11.06 -17.06
C ALA A 475 13.59 9.65 -16.87
N GLU A 476 14.77 9.36 -17.43
CA GLU A 476 15.53 8.14 -17.16
C GLU A 476 15.84 7.99 -15.67
N GLU A 477 16.22 9.04 -14.93
CA GLU A 477 16.43 8.94 -13.48
C GLU A 477 15.14 8.51 -12.73
N VAL A 478 14.00 9.10 -13.09
CA VAL A 478 12.67 8.76 -12.53
C VAL A 478 12.28 7.32 -12.90
N ILE A 479 12.47 6.91 -14.15
CA ILE A 479 12.13 5.57 -14.64
C ILE A 479 13.08 4.52 -14.06
N ASN A 480 14.38 4.82 -13.93
CA ASN A 480 15.36 3.93 -13.31
C ASN A 480 15.12 3.71 -11.81
N VAL A 481 14.39 4.60 -11.13
CA VAL A 481 13.98 4.40 -9.73
C VAL A 481 12.91 3.32 -9.60
N ILE A 482 11.99 3.22 -10.56
CA ILE A 482 10.89 2.22 -10.56
C ILE A 482 11.24 0.92 -11.32
N SER A 483 12.10 0.98 -12.35
CA SER A 483 12.45 -0.16 -13.21
C SER A 483 13.56 -1.04 -12.63
N LYS A 484 14.41 -0.49 -11.74
CA LYS A 484 15.34 -1.30 -10.97
C LYS A 484 14.55 -2.28 -10.11
N GLN A 485 14.60 -3.56 -10.50
CA GLN A 485 14.12 -4.70 -9.72
C GLN A 485 14.82 -4.77 -8.35
N HIS A 486 14.34 -3.97 -7.40
CA HIS A 486 14.70 -3.99 -6.01
C HIS A 486 13.74 -4.90 -5.24
N ASN A 487 14.28 -5.61 -4.26
CA ASN A 487 13.47 -6.24 -3.23
C ASN A 487 13.13 -5.15 -2.22
N PHE A 488 11.85 -4.84 -2.07
CA PHE A 488 11.36 -3.86 -1.11
C PHE A 488 11.05 -4.57 0.20
N PHE A 489 11.58 -4.05 1.30
CA PHE A 489 11.33 -4.58 2.64
C PHE A 489 10.67 -3.51 3.51
N HIS A 490 9.83 -3.96 4.44
CA HIS A 490 8.97 -3.12 5.26
C HIS A 490 8.74 -3.79 6.61
N TYR A 491 8.76 -3.01 7.70
CA TYR A 491 8.41 -3.50 9.03
C TYR A 491 7.03 -3.02 9.44
N SER A 492 6.16 -3.96 9.81
CA SER A 492 4.93 -3.70 10.55
C SER A 492 5.19 -3.96 12.04
N TYR A 493 5.29 -2.90 12.84
CA TYR A 493 5.45 -2.98 14.30
C TYR A 493 4.09 -3.10 14.98
N TYR A 494 3.84 -4.21 15.67
CA TYR A 494 2.59 -4.48 16.37
C TYR A 494 2.71 -4.13 17.86
N ASN A 495 1.67 -3.53 18.46
CA ASN A 495 1.69 -3.06 19.86
C ASN A 495 1.52 -4.21 20.88
N LEU A 496 2.35 -5.24 20.74
CA LEU A 496 2.42 -6.51 21.50
C LEU A 496 3.89 -6.87 21.72
N THR A 497 4.22 -7.53 22.83
CA THR A 497 5.56 -8.14 22.99
C THR A 497 5.56 -9.59 22.51
N MET A 498 6.75 -10.15 22.24
CA MET A 498 6.87 -11.51 21.67
C MET A 498 6.24 -12.58 22.58
N GLU A 499 6.41 -12.48 23.91
CA GLU A 499 5.79 -13.43 24.84
C GLU A 499 4.26 -13.21 24.96
N GLN A 500 3.77 -11.96 24.91
CA GLN A 500 2.33 -11.66 24.87
C GLN A 500 1.67 -12.29 23.63
N ALA A 501 2.32 -12.19 22.46
CA ALA A 501 1.85 -12.85 21.25
C ALA A 501 1.86 -14.38 21.40
N LEU A 502 2.91 -14.94 22.02
CA LEU A 502 3.06 -16.39 22.22
C LEU A 502 1.98 -16.99 23.14
N ASP A 503 1.67 -16.37 24.28
CA ASP A 503 0.63 -16.86 25.20
C ASP A 503 -0.78 -16.77 24.58
N LEU A 504 -1.08 -15.75 23.76
CA LEU A 504 -2.34 -15.68 23.03
C LEU A 504 -2.49 -16.84 22.01
N GLN A 505 -1.41 -17.20 21.29
CA GLN A 505 -1.39 -18.34 20.35
C GLN A 505 -1.57 -19.69 21.04
N LYS A 506 -1.05 -19.83 22.26
CA LYS A 506 -1.18 -21.01 23.10
C LYS A 506 -2.60 -21.17 23.65
N ASN A 507 -3.19 -20.10 24.19
CA ASN A 507 -4.47 -20.13 24.90
C ASN A 507 -5.70 -20.32 23.99
N HIS A 508 -5.57 -20.06 22.68
CA HIS A 508 -6.64 -20.30 21.71
C HIS A 508 -6.95 -21.79 21.45
N GLY A 509 -5.97 -22.67 21.64
CA GLY A 509 -6.03 -24.05 21.14
C GLY A 509 -5.79 -24.13 19.63
N GLY A 510 -6.12 -25.27 19.02
CA GLY A 510 -6.08 -25.48 17.56
C GLY A 510 -4.69 -25.61 16.91
N ASN A 511 -3.63 -25.00 17.44
CA ASN A 511 -2.27 -25.08 16.87
C ASN A 511 -1.71 -26.53 16.89
N VAL A 512 -1.48 -27.13 15.71
CA VAL A 512 -0.93 -28.50 15.57
C VAL A 512 0.55 -28.51 15.19
N SER A 513 1.26 -29.56 15.63
CA SER A 513 2.71 -29.71 15.45
C SER A 513 3.13 -29.69 13.98
N TYR A 514 4.28 -29.05 13.71
CA TYR A 514 4.88 -29.01 12.38
C TYR A 514 5.22 -30.40 11.85
N TYR A 515 5.56 -31.33 12.76
CA TYR A 515 6.09 -32.66 12.48
C TYR A 515 5.03 -33.77 12.51
N ASP A 516 3.92 -33.58 13.25
CA ASP A 516 2.84 -34.56 13.39
C ASP A 516 1.48 -33.89 13.61
N PHE A 517 0.69 -33.80 12.55
CA PHE A 517 -0.63 -33.13 12.52
C PHE A 517 -1.69 -33.74 13.46
N ASN A 518 -1.41 -34.90 14.06
CA ASN A 518 -2.29 -35.55 15.04
C ASN A 518 -1.99 -35.09 16.49
N LYS A 519 -1.11 -34.10 16.68
CA LYS A 519 -0.68 -33.60 17.99
C LYS A 519 -0.76 -32.07 18.06
N PRO A 520 -1.08 -31.49 19.24
CA PRO A 520 -0.88 -30.06 19.46
C PRO A 520 0.61 -29.71 19.34
N ALA A 521 0.90 -28.48 18.91
CA ALA A 521 2.26 -27.97 18.89
C ALA A 521 2.80 -27.71 20.30
N SER A 522 4.09 -27.93 20.50
CA SER A 522 4.80 -27.50 21.71
C SER A 522 5.03 -25.98 21.72
N MET A 523 5.27 -25.40 22.90
CA MET A 523 5.53 -23.96 23.05
C MET A 523 6.75 -23.51 22.23
N GLU A 524 7.80 -24.33 22.18
CA GLU A 524 8.99 -24.10 21.36
C GLU A 524 8.71 -24.17 19.85
N GLU A 525 7.79 -25.03 19.40
CA GLU A 525 7.36 -25.03 17.99
C GLU A 525 6.57 -23.76 17.63
N ILE A 526 5.65 -23.32 18.51
CA ILE A 526 4.91 -22.06 18.29
C ILE A 526 5.90 -20.90 18.27
N LYS A 527 6.76 -20.79 19.29
CA LYS A 527 7.80 -19.75 19.40
C LYS A 527 8.74 -19.75 18.19
N LYS A 528 9.12 -20.93 17.69
CA LYS A 528 9.99 -21.08 16.52
C LYS A 528 9.40 -20.46 15.24
N TYR A 529 8.12 -20.71 14.95
CA TYR A 529 7.47 -20.24 13.72
C TYR A 529 6.76 -18.88 13.87
N LEU A 530 6.50 -18.44 15.11
CA LEU A 530 5.96 -17.11 15.42
C LEU A 530 7.06 -16.03 15.41
N ASN A 531 8.26 -16.30 15.95
CA ASN A 531 9.33 -15.30 15.99
C ASN A 531 9.89 -15.02 14.59
N THR A 532 9.68 -13.81 14.07
CA THR A 532 10.17 -13.38 12.76
C THR A 532 11.69 -13.25 12.71
N ASN A 533 12.34 -12.94 13.83
CA ASN A 533 13.79 -12.90 13.94
C ASN A 533 14.47 -14.26 13.71
N ASN A 534 13.76 -15.39 13.83
CA ASN A 534 14.29 -16.72 13.46
C ASN A 534 14.43 -16.91 11.93
N PHE A 535 13.94 -15.97 11.13
CA PHE A 535 14.00 -15.99 9.66
C PHE A 535 14.66 -14.72 9.10
N ILE A 536 14.51 -13.58 9.79
CA ILE A 536 15.05 -12.28 9.41
C ILE A 536 15.41 -11.48 10.68
N PRO A 537 16.63 -11.62 11.25
CA PRO A 537 17.02 -10.98 12.50
C PRO A 537 17.50 -9.52 12.36
N PHE A 538 17.26 -8.88 11.21
CA PHE A 538 17.44 -7.44 11.08
C PHE A 538 16.27 -6.75 11.79
N GLU A 539 16.51 -6.27 13.00
CA GLU A 539 15.59 -5.43 13.76
C GLU A 539 16.28 -4.09 14.03
N LYS A 540 15.70 -2.99 13.55
CA LYS A 540 16.12 -1.63 13.96
C LYS A 540 15.36 -1.26 15.23
N ASP A 541 16.08 -0.69 16.21
CA ASP A 541 15.54 -0.18 17.47
C ASP A 541 14.42 0.85 17.23
N TYR A 542 13.16 0.39 17.21
CA TYR A 542 12.01 1.27 17.08
C TYR A 542 11.53 1.75 18.45
N LYS A 543 11.80 3.02 18.76
CA LYS A 543 11.32 3.64 20.00
C LYS A 543 9.82 3.91 19.92
N LYS A 544 9.06 3.15 20.70
CA LYS A 544 7.60 3.28 20.88
C LYS A 544 7.21 4.75 21.10
N THR A 545 6.40 5.29 20.19
CA THR A 545 5.81 6.63 20.31
C THR A 545 4.31 6.46 20.48
N ILE A 546 3.78 6.72 21.68
CA ILE A 546 2.39 6.40 22.02
C ILE A 546 1.48 7.54 21.53
N ASN A 547 0.96 7.38 20.32
CA ASN A 547 -0.16 8.14 19.73
C ASN A 547 -0.96 7.23 18.77
N ASP A 548 -1.06 5.94 19.11
CA ASP A 548 -1.72 4.93 18.28
C ASP A 548 -3.25 5.17 18.26
N THR A 549 -3.91 4.68 17.21
CA THR A 549 -5.37 4.61 17.13
C THR A 549 -5.84 3.17 17.01
N LEU A 550 -7.08 2.91 17.38
CA LEU A 550 -7.77 1.64 17.13
C LEU A 550 -9.08 1.87 16.37
N THR A 551 -9.50 0.84 15.64
CA THR A 551 -10.79 0.76 14.95
C THR A 551 -11.65 -0.33 15.61
N VAL A 552 -12.93 -0.04 15.87
CA VAL A 552 -13.85 -1.02 16.48
C VAL A 552 -14.27 -2.07 15.43
N ASN A 553 -14.20 -3.36 15.79
CA ASN A 553 -14.40 -4.51 14.89
C ASN A 553 -15.72 -5.28 15.15
N THR A 554 -16.59 -4.77 16.02
CA THR A 554 -17.91 -5.34 16.35
C THR A 554 -19.00 -4.25 16.34
N ASP A 555 -20.25 -4.61 16.05
CA ASP A 555 -21.35 -3.66 15.81
C ASP A 555 -21.62 -2.75 17.02
N ILE A 556 -21.52 -3.30 18.22
CA ILE A 556 -21.57 -2.57 19.49
C ILE A 556 -20.51 -3.13 20.44
N LEU A 557 -19.59 -2.28 20.87
CA LEU A 557 -18.59 -2.58 21.89
C LEU A 557 -18.87 -1.78 23.16
N ASN A 558 -18.99 -2.47 24.29
CA ASN A 558 -19.19 -1.85 25.60
C ASN A 558 -17.84 -1.32 26.12
N VAL A 559 -17.74 0.00 26.34
CA VAL A 559 -16.59 0.63 27.02
C VAL A 559 -16.76 0.47 28.53
N ARG A 560 -15.72 0.04 29.22
CA ARG A 560 -15.72 -0.34 30.64
C ARG A 560 -14.95 0.66 31.50
N GLU A 561 -15.33 0.83 32.76
CA GLU A 561 -14.61 1.69 33.72
C GLU A 561 -13.20 1.17 34.03
N ARG A 562 -13.00 -0.16 33.97
CA ARG A 562 -11.74 -0.87 34.23
C ARG A 562 -11.51 -1.96 33.19
N PRO A 563 -10.26 -2.40 32.97
CA PRO A 563 -9.92 -3.48 32.04
C PRO A 563 -10.32 -4.85 32.59
N ASN A 564 -11.60 -5.19 32.52
CA ASN A 564 -12.15 -6.55 32.66
C ASN A 564 -13.63 -6.57 32.24
N THR A 565 -14.13 -7.75 31.87
CA THR A 565 -15.53 -7.98 31.44
C THR A 565 -16.59 -7.61 32.49
N ASN A 566 -16.26 -7.72 33.78
CA ASN A 566 -17.20 -7.52 34.89
C ASN A 566 -17.37 -6.06 35.32
N SER A 567 -16.50 -5.15 34.85
CA SER A 567 -16.52 -3.75 35.27
C SER A 567 -17.78 -3.01 34.77
N PRO A 568 -18.25 -1.95 35.46
CA PRO A 568 -19.34 -1.10 34.96
C PRO A 568 -19.08 -0.59 33.54
N ARG A 569 -20.15 -0.53 32.73
CA ARG A 569 -20.13 0.04 31.38
C ARG A 569 -20.28 1.56 31.45
N VAL A 570 -19.31 2.29 30.92
CA VAL A 570 -19.30 3.77 30.88
C VAL A 570 -19.82 4.33 29.57
N ALA A 571 -19.62 3.63 28.44
CA ALA A 571 -20.12 4.04 27.12
C ALA A 571 -20.37 2.82 26.20
N ARG A 572 -20.85 3.09 24.99
CA ARG A 572 -20.90 2.14 23.86
C ARG A 572 -20.32 2.83 22.62
N VAL A 573 -19.49 2.09 21.89
CA VAL A 573 -18.91 2.49 20.60
C VAL A 573 -19.28 1.46 19.54
N ARG A 574 -19.21 1.79 18.25
CA ARG A 574 -19.70 0.95 17.13
C ARG A 574 -18.61 0.62 16.11
N ARG A 575 -18.85 -0.43 15.32
CA ARG A 575 -17.98 -0.86 14.21
C ARG A 575 -17.53 0.32 13.35
N ASN A 576 -16.25 0.32 12.98
CA ASN A 576 -15.57 1.35 12.19
C ASN A 576 -15.41 2.75 12.85
N GLU A 577 -15.94 2.98 14.07
CA GLU A 577 -15.54 4.14 14.86
C GLU A 577 -14.06 4.01 15.28
N ASN A 578 -13.31 5.12 15.27
CA ASN A 578 -11.87 5.16 15.57
C ASN A 578 -11.59 5.97 16.83
N TYR A 579 -10.64 5.52 17.64
CA TYR A 579 -10.28 6.15 18.93
C TYR A 579 -8.77 6.16 19.16
N THR A 580 -8.25 7.19 19.83
CA THR A 580 -6.86 7.25 20.28
C THR A 580 -6.66 6.37 21.50
N ILE A 581 -5.56 5.61 21.52
CA ILE A 581 -5.17 4.75 22.64
C ILE A 581 -4.34 5.57 23.64
N THR A 582 -4.81 5.69 24.88
CA THR A 582 -4.08 6.39 25.97
C THR A 582 -3.22 5.43 26.80
N ASP A 583 -3.72 4.23 27.08
CA ASP A 583 -2.99 3.19 27.82
C ASP A 583 -3.37 1.77 27.32
N LYS A 584 -2.59 0.75 27.71
CA LYS A 584 -2.90 -0.66 27.46
C LYS A 584 -2.51 -1.53 28.65
N THR A 585 -3.26 -2.61 28.89
CA THR A 585 -2.87 -3.63 29.86
C THR A 585 -3.25 -5.03 29.40
N PHE A 586 -2.59 -6.05 29.96
CA PHE A 586 -2.99 -7.45 29.85
C PHE A 586 -3.71 -7.83 31.16
N ALA A 587 -5.00 -8.15 31.09
CA ALA A 587 -5.83 -8.37 32.27
C ALA A 587 -5.89 -9.86 32.65
N ASN A 588 -6.26 -10.12 33.90
CA ASN A 588 -6.40 -11.47 34.46
C ASN A 588 -7.53 -12.30 33.82
N ASP A 589 -8.38 -11.69 32.97
CA ASP A 589 -9.37 -12.41 32.15
C ASP A 589 -8.77 -13.00 30.85
N GLY A 590 -7.46 -12.82 30.62
CA GLY A 590 -6.73 -13.36 29.47
C GLY A 590 -6.78 -12.48 28.23
N TYR A 591 -7.41 -11.29 28.31
CA TYR A 591 -7.49 -10.34 27.21
C TYR A 591 -6.55 -9.16 27.40
N ILE A 592 -6.08 -8.61 26.28
CA ILE A 592 -5.55 -7.26 26.24
C ILE A 592 -6.73 -6.30 26.33
N TRP A 593 -6.54 -5.20 27.05
CA TRP A 593 -7.48 -4.08 27.11
C TRP A 593 -6.75 -2.80 26.74
N TYR A 594 -7.42 -1.95 25.96
CA TYR A 594 -6.93 -0.63 25.56
C TYR A 594 -7.80 0.44 26.22
N GLU A 595 -7.18 1.45 26.82
CA GLU A 595 -7.89 2.66 27.23
C GLU A 595 -8.04 3.58 26.01
N ILE A 596 -9.28 4.05 25.78
CA ILE A 596 -9.61 4.96 24.71
C ILE A 596 -10.05 6.32 25.25
N HIS A 597 -9.65 7.38 24.54
CA HIS A 597 -10.05 8.75 24.80
C HIS A 597 -10.70 9.36 23.54
N GLY A 598 -11.84 10.02 23.74
CA GLY A 598 -12.57 10.80 22.73
C GLY A 598 -13.17 12.07 23.37
N ALA A 599 -13.99 12.82 22.62
CA ALA A 599 -14.56 14.08 23.11
C ALA A 599 -15.43 13.91 24.37
N ASP A 600 -16.24 12.84 24.41
CA ASP A 600 -17.18 12.52 25.51
C ASP A 600 -17.03 11.08 26.04
N ILE A 601 -15.99 10.33 25.60
CA ILE A 601 -15.81 8.90 25.90
C ILE A 601 -14.42 8.67 26.48
N ASN A 602 -14.38 8.09 27.68
CA ASN A 602 -13.16 7.65 28.35
C ASN A 602 -13.39 6.26 28.97
N GLY A 603 -12.46 5.33 28.78
CA GLY A 603 -12.50 4.02 29.42
C GLY A 603 -11.92 2.89 28.57
N TRP A 604 -12.11 1.65 29.01
CA TRP A 604 -11.39 0.47 28.51
C TRP A 604 -12.23 -0.37 27.54
N VAL A 605 -11.62 -0.80 26.44
CA VAL A 605 -12.21 -1.71 25.43
C VAL A 605 -11.37 -2.97 25.27
N ARG A 606 -12.03 -4.10 24.99
CA ARG A 606 -11.39 -5.43 24.91
C ARG A 606 -10.70 -5.63 23.56
N GLY A 607 -9.44 -6.05 23.58
CA GLY A 607 -8.49 -6.00 22.45
C GLY A 607 -8.81 -6.93 21.28
N ASP A 608 -9.61 -7.98 21.47
CA ASP A 608 -10.06 -8.89 20.41
C ASP A 608 -11.28 -8.36 19.64
N LEU A 609 -11.95 -7.32 20.15
CA LEU A 609 -13.13 -6.67 19.55
C LEU A 609 -12.79 -5.36 18.82
N VAL A 610 -11.50 -5.07 18.68
CA VAL A 610 -10.92 -3.92 17.99
C VAL A 610 -9.78 -4.40 17.08
N VAL A 611 -9.28 -3.51 16.22
CA VAL A 611 -8.02 -3.69 15.49
C VAL A 611 -7.15 -2.45 15.71
N VAL A 612 -5.91 -2.67 16.11
CA VAL A 612 -4.86 -1.64 16.16
C VAL A 612 -4.02 -1.78 14.89
N PRO A 613 -4.00 -0.81 13.96
CA PRO A 613 -3.11 -0.85 12.81
C PRO A 613 -1.64 -0.90 13.27
N PRO A 614 -0.78 -1.74 12.67
CA PRO A 614 0.65 -1.73 13.00
C PRO A 614 1.27 -0.40 12.55
N ILE A 615 2.25 0.08 13.31
CA ILE A 615 3.08 1.20 12.84
C ILE A 615 3.94 0.67 11.69
N LYS A 616 3.90 1.36 10.56
CA LYS A 616 4.54 0.95 9.31
C LYS A 616 5.82 1.74 9.06
N SER A 617 6.93 1.06 8.78
CA SER A 617 8.19 1.73 8.41
C SER A 617 8.12 2.31 6.99
N ASN A 618 8.91 3.33 6.68
CA ASN A 618 9.24 3.61 5.28
C ASN A 618 9.84 2.34 4.64
N PRO A 619 9.54 2.03 3.36
CA PRO A 619 10.12 0.89 2.68
C PRO A 619 11.62 1.13 2.43
N TYR A 620 12.42 0.06 2.50
CA TYR A 620 13.87 0.14 2.34
C TYR A 620 14.39 -1.00 1.45
N ILE A 621 15.50 -0.74 0.77
CA ILE A 621 16.26 -1.74 0.03
C ILE A 621 17.22 -2.41 1.01
N LEU A 622 17.22 -3.74 1.07
CA LEU A 622 18.35 -4.49 1.63
C LEU A 622 19.22 -4.98 0.49
N GLU A 623 20.54 -4.89 0.65
CA GLU A 623 21.43 -5.65 -0.23
C GLU A 623 21.32 -7.14 0.11
N THR A 624 21.23 -7.97 -0.92
CA THR A 624 21.27 -9.42 -0.82
C THR A 624 22.50 -9.95 -1.52
N ILE A 625 23.22 -10.87 -0.87
CA ILE A 625 24.44 -11.49 -1.38
C ILE A 625 24.28 -12.99 -1.56
N LYS A 626 24.91 -13.53 -2.61
CA LYS A 626 24.93 -14.96 -2.94
C LYS A 626 26.34 -15.52 -2.82
N VAL A 627 26.50 -16.62 -2.09
CA VAL A 627 27.79 -17.27 -1.82
C VAL A 627 28.35 -17.91 -3.10
N THR A 628 29.58 -17.54 -3.46
CA THR A 628 30.26 -18.02 -4.68
C THR A 628 31.32 -19.09 -4.40
N ALA A 629 31.90 -19.10 -3.19
CA ALA A 629 32.76 -20.19 -2.71
C ALA A 629 31.98 -21.50 -2.50
N SER A 630 32.66 -22.64 -2.52
CA SER A 630 32.01 -23.94 -2.29
C SER A 630 31.51 -24.11 -0.85
N VAL A 631 32.30 -23.62 0.12
CA VAL A 631 31.97 -23.41 1.53
C VAL A 631 32.68 -22.12 1.95
N LEU A 632 32.03 -21.30 2.78
CA LEU A 632 32.52 -20.01 3.26
C LEU A 632 32.31 -19.92 4.78
N ASN A 633 33.35 -19.55 5.51
CA ASN A 633 33.28 -19.40 6.97
C ASN A 633 32.52 -18.13 7.36
N VAL A 634 31.54 -18.25 8.24
CA VAL A 634 30.93 -17.15 9.00
C VAL A 634 31.77 -16.93 10.26
N ARG A 635 32.12 -15.67 10.55
CA ARG A 635 33.05 -15.33 11.63
C ARG A 635 32.48 -14.35 12.64
N LYS A 636 33.02 -14.37 13.85
CA LYS A 636 32.60 -13.50 14.97
C LYS A 636 32.88 -12.01 14.73
N ALA A 637 33.87 -11.67 13.90
CA ALA A 637 34.23 -10.29 13.54
C ALA A 637 34.67 -10.19 12.07
N PRO A 638 34.74 -8.98 11.46
CA PRO A 638 35.15 -8.79 10.07
C PRO A 638 36.67 -8.90 9.87
N THR A 639 37.24 -10.05 10.21
CA THR A 639 38.67 -10.37 10.05
C THR A 639 38.90 -11.88 9.95
N THR A 640 39.94 -12.29 9.20
CA THR A 640 40.40 -13.68 9.04
C THR A 640 40.84 -14.35 10.33
N ASP A 641 41.11 -13.56 11.37
CA ASP A 641 41.78 -14.02 12.59
C ASP A 641 40.78 -14.27 13.73
N SER A 642 39.51 -13.87 13.53
CA SER A 642 38.42 -14.09 14.48
C SER A 642 37.77 -15.47 14.32
N ASP A 643 37.17 -15.97 15.40
CA ASP A 643 36.56 -17.30 15.48
C ASP A 643 35.59 -17.58 14.32
N ILE A 644 35.69 -18.77 13.75
CA ILE A 644 34.69 -19.32 12.83
C ILE A 644 33.54 -19.83 13.68
N ILE A 645 32.35 -19.23 13.53
CA ILE A 645 31.17 -19.58 14.31
C ILE A 645 30.18 -20.45 13.53
N ASP A 646 30.17 -20.36 12.19
CA ASP A 646 29.34 -21.20 11.30
C ASP A 646 29.93 -21.24 9.87
N ARG A 647 29.30 -21.95 8.93
CA ARG A 647 29.72 -22.11 7.53
C ARG A 647 28.55 -22.18 6.55
N VAL A 648 28.56 -21.29 5.57
CA VAL A 648 27.56 -21.21 4.49
C VAL A 648 28.08 -21.82 3.18
N SER A 649 27.19 -22.31 2.33
CA SER A 649 27.48 -23.08 1.11
C SER A 649 27.23 -22.31 -0.18
N ARG A 650 27.82 -22.77 -1.29
CA ARG A 650 27.61 -22.17 -2.62
C ARG A 650 26.12 -22.04 -2.97
N ASN A 651 25.76 -20.89 -3.52
CA ASN A 651 24.41 -20.50 -3.93
C ASN A 651 23.41 -20.20 -2.81
N GLU A 652 23.80 -20.32 -1.53
CA GLU A 652 23.00 -19.74 -0.44
C GLU A 652 22.98 -18.20 -0.58
N VAL A 653 21.87 -17.60 -0.16
CA VAL A 653 21.56 -16.19 -0.36
C VAL A 653 21.18 -15.59 0.99
N PHE A 654 21.79 -14.46 1.33
CA PHE A 654 21.63 -13.80 2.61
C PHE A 654 21.31 -12.31 2.44
N VAL A 655 20.48 -11.78 3.32
CA VAL A 655 20.34 -10.34 3.55
C VAL A 655 21.60 -9.82 4.23
N VAL A 656 22.08 -8.66 3.79
CA VAL A 656 23.22 -7.96 4.40
C VAL A 656 22.70 -7.02 5.48
N GLU A 657 23.15 -7.23 6.72
CA GLU A 657 22.82 -6.36 7.85
C GLU A 657 23.74 -5.13 7.93
N GLN A 658 25.01 -5.32 7.59
CA GLN A 658 26.07 -4.32 7.69
C GLN A 658 27.23 -4.68 6.75
N ILE A 659 27.92 -3.66 6.23
CA ILE A 659 29.18 -3.83 5.49
C ILE A 659 30.29 -3.13 6.27
N GLN A 660 31.43 -3.80 6.45
CA GLN A 660 32.61 -3.23 7.11
C GLN A 660 33.88 -3.80 6.51
N ASN A 661 34.77 -2.94 6.01
CA ASN A 661 36.11 -3.30 5.51
C ASN A 661 36.13 -4.47 4.49
N GLY A 662 35.12 -4.56 3.61
CA GLY A 662 34.99 -5.64 2.62
C GLY A 662 34.43 -6.96 3.18
N TRP A 663 33.91 -6.96 4.41
CA TRP A 663 33.12 -8.05 4.99
C TRP A 663 31.65 -7.66 5.07
N TYR A 664 30.78 -8.66 4.94
CA TYR A 664 29.33 -8.52 4.98
C TYR A 664 28.81 -9.26 6.22
N LYS A 665 28.01 -8.58 7.05
CA LYS A 665 27.33 -9.15 8.20
C LYS A 665 26.04 -9.81 7.73
N ILE A 666 25.86 -11.08 8.09
CA ILE A 666 24.71 -11.93 7.75
C ILE A 666 24.30 -12.73 9.00
N THR A 667 23.12 -13.34 8.96
CA THR A 667 22.72 -14.36 9.93
C THR A 667 22.29 -15.64 9.21
N THR A 668 22.65 -16.79 9.80
CA THR A 668 22.20 -18.13 9.41
C THR A 668 21.07 -18.60 10.32
N ASP A 669 20.59 -19.85 10.17
CA ASP A 669 19.58 -20.46 11.05
C ASP A 669 19.98 -20.46 12.55
N GLU A 670 21.27 -20.29 12.88
CA GLU A 670 21.79 -20.39 14.25
C GLU A 670 22.57 -19.14 14.74
N VAL A 671 23.32 -18.42 13.89
CA VAL A 671 24.20 -17.32 14.34
C VAL A 671 24.33 -16.13 13.39
N THR A 672 24.44 -14.93 13.97
CA THR A 672 24.85 -13.69 13.28
C THR A 672 26.38 -13.58 13.22
N GLY A 673 26.93 -13.28 12.05
CA GLY A 673 28.37 -13.09 11.87
C GLY A 673 28.77 -12.54 10.51
N TRP A 674 30.07 -12.60 10.22
CA TRP A 674 30.69 -11.92 9.07
C TRP A 674 31.24 -12.90 8.05
N VAL A 675 30.94 -12.65 6.77
CA VAL A 675 31.50 -13.37 5.61
C VAL A 675 32.34 -12.44 4.74
N SER A 676 33.39 -12.99 4.12
CA SER A 676 34.35 -12.20 3.33
C SER A 676 33.79 -11.88 1.93
N GLY A 677 33.86 -10.60 1.53
CA GLY A 677 33.34 -10.10 0.27
C GLY A 677 33.91 -10.78 -0.98
N GLY A 678 35.17 -11.23 -0.93
CA GLY A 678 35.81 -11.94 -2.04
C GLY A 678 35.23 -13.33 -2.36
N HIS A 679 34.24 -13.79 -1.59
CA HIS A 679 33.61 -15.12 -1.70
C HIS A 679 32.09 -15.06 -1.83
N VAL A 680 31.54 -13.87 -2.07
CA VAL A 680 30.12 -13.61 -2.34
C VAL A 680 29.97 -12.73 -3.59
N LYS A 681 28.74 -12.49 -4.03
CA LYS A 681 28.38 -11.44 -5.00
C LYS A 681 27.03 -10.85 -4.62
N SER A 682 26.79 -9.57 -4.86
CA SER A 682 25.45 -8.97 -4.78
C SER A 682 24.50 -9.67 -5.77
N THR A 683 23.23 -9.80 -5.41
CA THR A 683 22.20 -10.51 -6.20
C THR A 683 20.81 -9.88 -6.02
N LYS A 684 19.91 -10.12 -6.97
CA LYS A 684 18.47 -9.82 -6.85
C LYS A 684 17.68 -10.93 -6.14
N GLU A 685 18.27 -12.11 -5.98
CA GLU A 685 17.63 -13.21 -5.24
C GLU A 685 17.52 -12.87 -3.75
N VAL A 686 16.46 -13.34 -3.09
CA VAL A 686 16.29 -13.25 -1.63
C VAL A 686 16.42 -14.63 -0.96
N PRO A 687 16.70 -14.70 0.36
CA PRO A 687 16.50 -15.93 1.13
C PRO A 687 15.10 -16.49 0.90
N ARG A 688 14.96 -17.81 0.80
CA ARG A 688 13.66 -18.47 0.52
C ARG A 688 12.63 -18.17 1.62
N GLU A 689 13.12 -18.03 2.84
CA GLU A 689 12.43 -17.79 4.10
C GLU A 689 11.70 -16.44 4.09
N MET A 690 12.13 -15.49 3.25
CA MET A 690 11.44 -14.21 3.00
C MET A 690 10.03 -14.40 2.44
N PHE A 691 9.78 -15.44 1.64
CA PHE A 691 8.52 -15.58 0.89
C PHE A 691 7.28 -15.84 1.77
N GLN A 692 7.43 -16.08 3.07
CA GLN A 692 6.29 -16.08 4.01
C GLN A 692 5.79 -14.66 4.32
N PHE A 693 6.66 -13.66 4.15
CA PHE A 693 6.40 -12.23 4.32
C PHE A 693 6.12 -11.54 2.99
N LEU A 694 6.07 -12.28 1.87
CA LEU A 694 5.73 -11.74 0.56
C LEU A 694 4.35 -11.07 0.63
N VAL A 695 4.30 -9.81 0.19
CA VAL A 695 3.07 -9.04 0.09
C VAL A 695 2.21 -9.60 -1.04
N LEU A 696 1.02 -10.04 -0.65
CA LEU A 696 0.00 -10.63 -1.51
C LEU A 696 -1.00 -9.59 -2.01
N SER A 697 -0.97 -8.37 -1.48
CA SER A 697 -1.79 -7.22 -1.92
C SER A 697 -1.11 -6.49 -3.11
N GLY A 698 -1.86 -6.30 -4.18
CA GLY A 698 -1.39 -5.71 -5.45
C GLY A 698 -0.49 -6.63 -6.28
N SER A 699 -0.12 -6.13 -7.47
CA SER A 699 0.58 -6.91 -8.50
C SER A 699 2.00 -7.35 -8.10
N SER A 700 2.45 -8.44 -8.73
CA SER A 700 3.83 -8.91 -8.77
C SER A 700 4.67 -8.26 -9.90
N GLY A 701 4.04 -7.51 -10.82
CA GLY A 701 4.69 -6.89 -11.98
C GLY A 701 5.07 -7.86 -13.10
N THR A 702 4.50 -9.06 -13.09
CA THR A 702 4.69 -10.07 -14.15
C THR A 702 3.69 -9.90 -15.30
N ASN A 703 3.93 -10.60 -16.41
CA ASN A 703 3.11 -10.51 -17.62
C ASN A 703 2.42 -11.85 -17.96
N SER A 704 1.41 -11.80 -18.83
CA SER A 704 0.63 -12.98 -19.21
C SER A 704 1.42 -14.05 -19.98
N ASN A 705 2.54 -13.70 -20.65
CA ASN A 705 3.38 -14.67 -21.38
C ASN A 705 4.21 -15.51 -20.41
N ASP A 706 4.75 -14.88 -19.37
CA ASP A 706 5.46 -15.52 -18.27
C ASP A 706 4.54 -16.44 -17.45
N LEU A 707 3.31 -16.00 -17.17
CA LEU A 707 2.30 -16.88 -16.57
C LEU A 707 1.92 -18.03 -17.51
N ASN A 708 1.74 -17.79 -18.81
CA ASN A 708 1.44 -18.86 -19.78
C ASN A 708 2.58 -19.88 -19.91
N ARG A 709 3.84 -19.48 -19.71
CA ARG A 709 5.02 -20.34 -19.62
C ARG A 709 4.93 -21.28 -18.40
N ILE A 710 4.62 -20.76 -17.21
CA ILE A 710 4.34 -21.55 -15.99
C ILE A 710 3.15 -22.52 -16.20
N LEU A 711 2.14 -22.05 -16.91
CA LEU A 711 0.87 -22.73 -17.16
C LEU A 711 0.91 -23.69 -18.38
N GLU A 712 2.07 -23.92 -18.98
CA GLU A 712 2.19 -24.89 -20.08
C GLU A 712 1.86 -26.32 -19.57
N ASN A 713 0.99 -27.02 -20.31
CA ASN A 713 0.52 -28.38 -19.99
C ASN A 713 -0.19 -28.52 -18.62
N LYS A 714 -0.67 -27.43 -17.99
CA LYS A 714 -1.34 -27.44 -16.68
C LYS A 714 -2.86 -27.67 -16.76
N GLY A 715 -3.26 -28.68 -17.53
CA GLY A 715 -4.66 -29.08 -17.68
C GLY A 715 -5.55 -27.91 -18.15
N THR A 716 -6.67 -27.67 -17.47
CA THR A 716 -7.59 -26.55 -17.78
C THR A 716 -7.09 -25.16 -17.39
N LEU A 717 -5.94 -25.05 -16.70
CA LEU A 717 -5.28 -23.76 -16.46
C LEU A 717 -4.33 -23.38 -17.63
N HIS A 718 -4.17 -24.23 -18.64
CA HIS A 718 -3.31 -23.94 -19.78
C HIS A 718 -3.77 -22.71 -20.55
N ASN A 719 -2.84 -21.80 -20.85
CA ASN A 719 -3.06 -20.52 -21.54
C ASN A 719 -3.99 -19.51 -20.80
N THR A 720 -4.31 -19.74 -19.52
CA THR A 720 -5.18 -18.85 -18.72
C THR A 720 -4.43 -17.68 -18.06
N GLY A 721 -3.16 -17.43 -18.41
CA GLY A 721 -2.32 -16.40 -17.79
C GLY A 721 -2.93 -14.99 -17.83
N LYS A 722 -3.66 -14.63 -18.89
CA LYS A 722 -4.40 -13.36 -18.96
C LYS A 722 -5.48 -13.24 -17.87
N ALA A 723 -6.18 -14.33 -17.55
CA ALA A 723 -7.19 -14.34 -16.49
C ALA A 723 -6.57 -14.18 -15.10
N PHE A 724 -5.34 -14.68 -14.87
CA PHE A 724 -4.60 -14.44 -13.63
C PHE A 724 -4.11 -12.99 -13.51
N ILE A 725 -3.67 -12.36 -14.61
CA ILE A 725 -3.41 -10.91 -14.63
C ILE A 725 -4.70 -10.14 -14.33
N GLU A 726 -5.81 -10.42 -15.03
CA GLU A 726 -7.11 -9.76 -14.82
C GLU A 726 -7.65 -9.96 -13.40
N ALA A 727 -7.46 -11.14 -12.81
CA ALA A 727 -7.80 -11.42 -11.43
C ALA A 727 -6.99 -10.57 -10.44
N GLY A 728 -5.67 -10.49 -10.63
CA GLY A 728 -4.81 -9.61 -9.83
C GLY A 728 -5.17 -8.15 -9.98
N LYS A 729 -5.41 -7.71 -11.23
CA LYS A 729 -5.88 -6.35 -11.56
C LYS A 729 -7.22 -6.01 -10.88
N LYS A 730 -8.22 -6.89 -10.97
CA LYS A 730 -9.59 -6.62 -10.45
C LYS A 730 -9.66 -6.72 -8.92
N HIS A 731 -8.86 -7.60 -8.31
CA HIS A 731 -8.96 -7.97 -6.88
C HIS A 731 -7.77 -7.57 -6.02
N ASN A 732 -6.89 -6.70 -6.53
CA ASN A 732 -5.71 -6.21 -5.82
C ASN A 732 -4.88 -7.35 -5.19
N ILE A 733 -4.57 -8.40 -5.95
CA ILE A 733 -3.96 -9.63 -5.42
C ILE A 733 -2.82 -10.16 -6.30
N ASN A 734 -1.75 -10.62 -5.66
CA ASN A 734 -0.51 -11.08 -6.30
C ASN A 734 -0.78 -12.30 -7.21
N GLU A 735 -0.45 -12.15 -8.50
CA GLU A 735 -0.80 -13.11 -9.57
C GLU A 735 -0.04 -14.42 -9.41
N ILE A 736 1.23 -14.36 -9.01
CA ILE A 736 2.06 -15.56 -8.78
C ILE A 736 1.54 -16.36 -7.58
N TYR A 737 1.02 -15.69 -6.54
CA TYR A 737 0.36 -16.37 -5.43
C TYR A 737 -0.94 -17.05 -5.85
N ILE A 738 -1.83 -16.39 -6.60
CA ILE A 738 -3.09 -17.04 -7.05
C ILE A 738 -2.85 -18.12 -8.12
N VAL A 739 -1.79 -18.02 -8.93
CA VAL A 739 -1.32 -19.13 -9.80
C VAL A 739 -0.79 -20.29 -8.96
N ALA A 740 0.00 -20.03 -7.92
CA ALA A 740 0.49 -21.09 -7.01
C ALA A 740 -0.68 -21.80 -6.32
N HIS A 741 -1.65 -21.06 -5.79
CA HIS A 741 -2.81 -21.62 -5.11
C HIS A 741 -3.67 -22.46 -6.08
N ALA A 742 -3.98 -21.92 -7.27
CA ALA A 742 -4.73 -22.66 -8.29
C ALA A 742 -4.00 -23.93 -8.75
N LEU A 743 -2.69 -23.88 -9.00
CA LEU A 743 -1.89 -25.05 -9.37
C LEU A 743 -1.85 -26.12 -8.27
N HIS A 744 -1.96 -25.72 -6.99
CA HIS A 744 -2.03 -26.64 -5.86
C HIS A 744 -3.38 -27.35 -5.81
N GLU A 745 -4.48 -26.61 -5.63
CA GLU A 745 -5.82 -27.16 -5.39
C GLU A 745 -6.37 -27.95 -6.59
N THR A 746 -6.06 -27.49 -7.80
CA THR A 746 -6.46 -28.21 -9.02
C THR A 746 -5.56 -29.39 -9.36
N GLY A 747 -4.43 -29.57 -8.66
CA GLY A 747 -3.40 -30.53 -9.03
C GLY A 747 -2.89 -30.32 -10.46
N ASN A 748 -2.51 -29.08 -10.81
CA ASN A 748 -2.13 -28.66 -12.18
C ASN A 748 -3.30 -28.79 -13.19
N GLY A 749 -4.46 -28.22 -12.88
CA GLY A 749 -5.65 -28.16 -13.75
C GLY A 749 -6.28 -29.52 -14.06
N SER A 750 -6.13 -30.50 -13.18
CA SER A 750 -6.48 -31.91 -13.44
C SER A 750 -7.49 -32.54 -12.48
N SER A 751 -7.88 -31.85 -11.40
CA SER A 751 -8.97 -32.27 -10.51
C SER A 751 -10.33 -32.27 -11.23
N LYS A 752 -11.33 -33.01 -10.73
CA LYS A 752 -12.66 -33.05 -11.35
C LYS A 752 -13.36 -31.68 -11.35
N LEU A 753 -13.15 -30.88 -10.31
CA LEU A 753 -13.63 -29.50 -10.25
C LEU A 753 -12.93 -28.57 -11.27
N ALA A 754 -11.63 -28.77 -11.50
CA ALA A 754 -10.87 -28.00 -12.49
C ALA A 754 -11.18 -28.42 -13.93
N GLN A 755 -11.43 -29.70 -14.18
CA GLN A 755 -11.91 -30.22 -15.47
C GLN A 755 -13.37 -29.84 -15.76
N GLY A 756 -14.10 -29.44 -14.71
CA GLY A 756 -15.47 -28.97 -14.71
C GLY A 756 -16.51 -30.08 -14.53
N VAL A 757 -17.64 -29.69 -13.97
CA VAL A 757 -18.80 -30.53 -13.61
C VAL A 757 -20.04 -29.88 -14.23
N ILE A 758 -20.93 -30.64 -14.85
CA ILE A 758 -22.22 -30.10 -15.29
C ILE A 758 -23.15 -30.04 -14.07
N VAL A 759 -23.78 -28.87 -13.89
CA VAL A 759 -24.77 -28.58 -12.85
C VAL A 759 -26.00 -27.98 -13.54
N GLY A 760 -27.18 -28.35 -13.07
CA GLY A 760 -28.45 -27.80 -13.55
C GLY A 760 -29.53 -27.87 -12.46
N LYS A 761 -30.74 -27.45 -12.80
CA LYS A 761 -31.88 -27.36 -11.89
C LYS A 761 -32.88 -28.48 -12.11
N LYS A 762 -33.55 -28.90 -11.04
CA LYS A 762 -34.73 -29.76 -11.11
C LYS A 762 -35.67 -29.41 -9.97
N ASP A 763 -36.94 -29.13 -10.30
CA ASP A 763 -37.97 -28.68 -9.36
C ASP A 763 -37.59 -27.40 -8.55
N GLY A 764 -36.58 -26.66 -9.03
CA GLY A 764 -35.98 -25.48 -8.40
C GLY A 764 -34.56 -25.72 -7.85
N GLU A 765 -34.27 -26.95 -7.43
CA GLU A 765 -33.03 -27.33 -6.71
C GLU A 765 -31.85 -27.64 -7.62
N LEU A 766 -30.63 -27.41 -7.12
CA LEU A 766 -29.38 -27.65 -7.87
C LEU A 766 -28.87 -29.09 -7.73
N TYR A 767 -28.59 -29.72 -8.87
CA TYR A 767 -28.04 -31.07 -8.99
C TYR A 767 -26.86 -31.11 -9.97
N THR A 768 -25.88 -31.96 -9.69
CA THR A 768 -24.78 -32.26 -10.63
C THR A 768 -25.06 -33.49 -11.49
N GLU A 769 -24.27 -33.66 -12.55
CA GLU A 769 -24.16 -34.88 -13.37
C GLU A 769 -23.92 -36.21 -12.59
N LYS A 770 -23.61 -36.15 -11.29
CA LYS A 770 -23.39 -37.30 -10.38
C LYS A 770 -24.64 -37.62 -9.53
N GLU A 771 -25.60 -36.69 -9.42
CA GLU A 771 -26.76 -36.80 -8.54
C GLU A 771 -28.06 -37.20 -9.26
N VAL A 772 -28.02 -37.39 -10.58
CA VAL A 772 -29.15 -37.82 -11.42
C VAL A 772 -28.80 -39.03 -12.28
N ASP A 773 -29.80 -39.89 -12.56
CA ASP A 773 -29.65 -41.05 -13.45
C ASP A 773 -29.49 -40.66 -14.93
N ASP A 774 -30.04 -39.50 -15.32
CA ASP A 774 -29.94 -38.94 -16.67
C ASP A 774 -29.87 -37.41 -16.57
N ILE A 775 -28.99 -36.80 -17.38
CA ILE A 775 -28.74 -35.36 -17.39
C ILE A 775 -29.81 -34.58 -18.17
N GLU A 776 -30.57 -35.24 -19.04
CA GLU A 776 -31.75 -34.65 -19.70
C GLU A 776 -32.91 -34.38 -18.71
N MET A 777 -32.79 -34.78 -17.44
CA MET A 777 -33.72 -34.40 -16.37
C MET A 777 -33.44 -33.02 -15.74
N LEU A 778 -32.41 -32.30 -16.19
CA LEU A 778 -32.00 -31.02 -15.63
C LEU A 778 -32.28 -29.85 -16.59
N GLU A 779 -32.89 -28.80 -16.07
CA GLU A 779 -33.04 -27.49 -16.71
C GLU A 779 -31.83 -26.59 -16.42
N ASP A 780 -31.66 -25.49 -17.16
CA ASP A 780 -30.56 -24.51 -17.00
C ASP A 780 -29.16 -25.15 -16.83
N THR A 781 -28.84 -26.21 -17.59
CA THR A 781 -27.57 -26.95 -17.44
C THR A 781 -26.36 -26.13 -17.91
N VAL A 782 -25.39 -25.96 -17.02
CA VAL A 782 -24.12 -25.26 -17.28
C VAL A 782 -22.97 -26.15 -16.81
N LYS A 783 -21.90 -26.23 -17.62
CA LYS A 783 -20.65 -26.83 -17.17
C LYS A 783 -19.84 -25.80 -16.41
N VAL A 784 -19.58 -26.04 -15.13
CA VAL A 784 -18.97 -25.08 -14.21
C VAL A 784 -17.63 -25.59 -13.67
N TYR A 785 -16.77 -24.64 -13.30
CA TYR A 785 -15.36 -24.83 -13.01
C TYR A 785 -15.04 -24.24 -11.63
N ASN A 786 -14.16 -24.88 -10.85
CA ASN A 786 -13.71 -24.36 -9.56
C ASN A 786 -12.20 -24.62 -9.40
N MET A 787 -11.42 -23.55 -9.34
CA MET A 787 -9.94 -23.60 -9.42
C MET A 787 -9.24 -23.51 -8.06
N TYR A 788 -9.99 -23.38 -6.95
CA TYR A 788 -9.43 -23.18 -5.61
C TYR A 788 -10.12 -24.02 -4.53
N GLY A 789 -10.95 -25.01 -4.92
CA GLY A 789 -11.65 -25.88 -3.97
C GLY A 789 -12.70 -25.15 -3.11
N ILE A 790 -13.15 -23.96 -3.50
CA ILE A 790 -14.03 -23.12 -2.66
C ILE A 790 -15.38 -23.83 -2.43
N ARG A 791 -15.78 -23.93 -1.15
CA ARG A 791 -16.91 -24.73 -0.63
C ARG A 791 -16.89 -26.23 -1.04
N ALA A 792 -15.73 -26.81 -1.36
CA ALA A 792 -15.58 -28.24 -1.69
C ALA A 792 -15.38 -29.12 -0.43
N PHE A 793 -16.37 -29.16 0.46
CA PHE A 793 -16.29 -29.84 1.76
C PHE A 793 -16.03 -31.36 1.66
N ASP A 794 -15.18 -31.91 2.54
CA ASP A 794 -14.77 -33.34 2.59
C ASP A 794 -15.92 -34.37 2.45
N ARG A 795 -17.12 -34.04 2.93
CA ARG A 795 -18.31 -34.92 2.85
C ARG A 795 -18.81 -35.18 1.42
N ASP A 796 -18.74 -34.19 0.52
CA ASP A 796 -19.03 -34.35 -0.91
C ASP A 796 -18.40 -33.22 -1.75
N PRO A 797 -17.07 -33.20 -1.88
CA PRO A 797 -16.33 -32.01 -2.32
C PRO A 797 -16.62 -31.64 -3.78
N ILE A 798 -16.95 -32.64 -4.61
CA ILE A 798 -17.25 -32.43 -6.04
C ILE A 798 -18.61 -31.78 -6.22
N ASN A 799 -19.61 -32.16 -5.44
CA ASN A 799 -20.97 -31.65 -5.61
C ASN A 799 -21.12 -30.25 -5.03
N GLU A 800 -20.65 -30.02 -3.80
CA GLU A 800 -20.80 -28.71 -3.13
C GLU A 800 -19.97 -27.61 -3.83
N GLY A 801 -18.71 -27.92 -4.16
CA GLY A 801 -17.83 -27.00 -4.90
C GLY A 801 -18.32 -26.68 -6.31
N ALA A 802 -19.09 -27.56 -6.94
CA ALA A 802 -19.72 -27.33 -8.25
C ALA A 802 -21.02 -26.52 -8.13
N LYS A 803 -21.90 -26.82 -7.17
CA LYS A 803 -23.13 -26.04 -6.92
C LYS A 803 -22.80 -24.60 -6.51
N TYR A 804 -21.71 -24.39 -5.77
CA TYR A 804 -21.17 -23.05 -5.52
C TYR A 804 -20.70 -22.35 -6.80
N ALA A 805 -19.84 -23.00 -7.61
CA ALA A 805 -19.37 -22.46 -8.89
C ALA A 805 -20.51 -22.09 -9.87
N TYR A 806 -21.62 -22.84 -9.86
CA TYR A 806 -22.83 -22.52 -10.62
C TYR A 806 -23.51 -21.24 -10.13
N ARG A 807 -23.70 -21.07 -8.82
CA ARG A 807 -24.25 -19.83 -8.24
C ARG A 807 -23.36 -18.60 -8.53
N GLN A 808 -22.04 -18.80 -8.62
CA GLN A 808 -21.09 -17.73 -8.97
C GLN A 808 -20.89 -17.52 -10.49
N GLY A 809 -21.58 -18.27 -11.35
CA GLY A 809 -21.47 -18.12 -12.81
C GLY A 809 -20.12 -18.52 -13.41
N TRP A 810 -19.37 -19.40 -12.76
CA TRP A 810 -18.03 -19.85 -13.17
C TRP A 810 -18.10 -20.91 -14.29
N ASP A 811 -18.68 -20.53 -15.44
CA ASP A 811 -18.89 -21.38 -16.61
C ASP A 811 -17.64 -21.57 -17.52
N THR A 812 -16.54 -20.87 -17.22
CA THR A 812 -15.22 -21.08 -17.86
C THR A 812 -14.09 -21.16 -16.84
N PRO A 813 -12.92 -21.75 -17.20
CA PRO A 813 -11.70 -21.70 -16.40
C PRO A 813 -11.29 -20.29 -15.95
N GLU A 814 -11.42 -19.30 -16.85
CA GLU A 814 -11.02 -17.91 -16.63
C GLU A 814 -11.93 -17.23 -15.59
N LYS A 815 -13.25 -17.42 -15.67
CA LYS A 815 -14.19 -16.93 -14.65
C LYS A 815 -13.92 -17.56 -13.28
N ALA A 816 -13.60 -18.86 -13.26
CA ALA A 816 -13.26 -19.58 -12.04
C ALA A 816 -11.91 -19.14 -11.42
N VAL A 817 -10.96 -18.67 -12.24
CA VAL A 817 -9.73 -18.00 -11.78
C VAL A 817 -10.08 -16.65 -11.14
N ILE A 818 -10.81 -15.79 -11.85
CA ILE A 818 -11.12 -14.42 -11.41
C ILE A 818 -11.97 -14.41 -10.14
N GLY A 819 -13.11 -15.11 -10.12
CA GLY A 819 -14.00 -15.15 -8.95
C GLY A 819 -13.43 -15.94 -7.76
N GLY A 820 -12.49 -16.87 -8.01
CA GLY A 820 -11.76 -17.54 -6.94
C GLY A 820 -10.73 -16.64 -6.27
N ALA A 821 -10.02 -15.83 -7.06
CA ALA A 821 -9.12 -14.79 -6.53
C ALA A 821 -9.88 -13.69 -5.77
N GLU A 822 -11.08 -13.31 -6.22
CA GLU A 822 -12.02 -12.42 -5.53
C GLU A 822 -12.33 -12.93 -4.11
N TRP A 823 -12.72 -14.21 -3.98
CA TRP A 823 -13.01 -14.85 -2.69
C TRP A 823 -11.82 -14.83 -1.72
N ILE A 824 -10.62 -15.19 -2.20
CA ILE A 824 -9.39 -15.19 -1.40
C ILE A 824 -9.02 -13.76 -0.96
N SER A 825 -9.17 -12.80 -1.87
CA SER A 825 -8.83 -11.41 -1.65
C SER A 825 -9.73 -10.76 -0.59
N LEU A 826 -11.06 -10.90 -0.72
CA LEU A 826 -12.04 -10.30 0.17
C LEU A 826 -11.98 -10.85 1.60
N ARG A 827 -11.64 -12.13 1.77
CA ARG A 827 -11.62 -12.80 3.08
C ARG A 827 -10.30 -12.64 3.85
N TYR A 828 -9.17 -12.50 3.14
CA TYR A 828 -7.84 -12.41 3.78
C TYR A 828 -7.05 -11.17 3.36
N VAL A 829 -6.65 -11.08 2.09
CA VAL A 829 -5.63 -10.13 1.62
C VAL A 829 -6.09 -8.68 1.73
N ASN A 830 -7.25 -8.36 1.16
CA ASN A 830 -7.84 -7.03 1.13
C ASN A 830 -9.05 -6.90 2.07
N HIS A 831 -9.29 -7.86 2.97
CA HIS A 831 -10.37 -7.78 3.95
C HIS A 831 -10.29 -6.43 4.67
N PRO A 832 -11.35 -5.58 4.62
CA PRO A 832 -11.28 -4.15 4.96
C PRO A 832 -10.59 -3.86 6.31
N ILE A 833 -10.96 -4.65 7.33
CA ILE A 833 -10.46 -4.55 8.71
C ILE A 833 -9.18 -5.39 8.95
N ARG A 834 -9.14 -6.68 8.55
CA ARG A 834 -8.09 -7.64 8.97
C ARG A 834 -6.78 -7.59 8.15
N ARG A 835 -6.85 -7.26 6.86
CA ARG A 835 -5.71 -7.09 5.92
C ARG A 835 -4.54 -8.08 6.10
N GLN A 836 -4.83 -9.38 6.03
CA GLN A 836 -3.85 -10.45 6.17
C GLN A 836 -3.10 -10.72 4.86
N ASP A 837 -2.38 -9.72 4.37
CA ASP A 837 -1.74 -9.72 3.05
C ASP A 837 -0.35 -10.38 2.98
N THR A 838 0.01 -11.25 3.92
CA THR A 838 1.17 -12.15 3.79
C THR A 838 0.84 -13.53 4.36
N LEU A 839 1.51 -14.60 3.90
CA LEU A 839 1.30 -15.96 4.43
C LEU A 839 1.52 -16.04 5.95
N TYR A 840 2.48 -15.27 6.47
CA TYR A 840 2.70 -15.12 7.90
C TYR A 840 1.47 -14.47 8.58
N LYS A 841 0.95 -13.36 8.05
CA LYS A 841 -0.25 -12.69 8.62
C LYS A 841 -1.49 -13.59 8.56
N MET A 842 -1.65 -14.39 7.49
CA MET A 842 -2.71 -15.39 7.34
C MET A 842 -2.61 -16.50 8.39
N LYS A 843 -1.41 -16.97 8.75
CA LYS A 843 -1.23 -17.99 9.81
C LYS A 843 -1.38 -17.42 11.21
N TRP A 844 -0.75 -16.28 11.50
CA TRP A 844 -0.57 -15.83 12.88
C TRP A 844 -1.52 -14.72 13.33
N ASN A 845 -1.97 -13.88 12.38
CA ASN A 845 -2.75 -12.66 12.63
C ASN A 845 -2.15 -11.74 13.72
N PRO A 846 -0.97 -11.13 13.51
CA PRO A 846 -0.34 -10.27 14.52
C PRO A 846 -1.19 -9.05 14.93
N ALA A 847 -2.18 -8.63 14.12
CA ALA A 847 -3.12 -7.57 14.46
C ALA A 847 -4.22 -8.01 15.45
N SER A 848 -4.54 -9.30 15.50
CA SER A 848 -5.48 -9.91 16.45
C SER A 848 -5.06 -11.38 16.68
N PRO A 849 -4.04 -11.62 17.53
CA PRO A 849 -3.39 -12.92 17.63
C PRO A 849 -4.36 -14.05 17.91
N ALA A 850 -4.11 -15.19 17.27
CA ALA A 850 -4.92 -16.40 17.39
C ALA A 850 -6.39 -16.27 16.96
N ARG A 851 -6.78 -15.19 16.25
CA ARG A 851 -8.09 -15.06 15.58
C ARG A 851 -7.94 -15.13 14.06
N HIS A 852 -8.94 -15.66 13.37
CA HIS A 852 -9.01 -15.75 11.90
C HIS A 852 -7.71 -16.27 11.25
N GLN A 853 -7.29 -17.48 11.63
CA GLN A 853 -6.11 -18.14 11.06
C GLN A 853 -6.50 -19.00 9.85
N TYR A 854 -5.71 -18.94 8.78
CA TYR A 854 -5.90 -19.77 7.59
C TYR A 854 -5.56 -21.26 7.85
N ALA A 855 -4.73 -21.55 8.85
CA ALA A 855 -4.28 -22.91 9.13
C ALA A 855 -3.93 -23.14 10.60
N THR A 856 -4.16 -24.37 11.05
CA THR A 856 -3.79 -24.90 12.38
C THR A 856 -2.31 -25.28 12.48
N ASP A 857 -1.67 -25.66 11.37
CA ASP A 857 -0.26 -26.05 11.29
C ASP A 857 0.68 -24.87 11.56
N VAL A 858 1.45 -24.92 12.65
CA VAL A 858 2.33 -23.84 13.09
C VAL A 858 3.36 -23.39 12.04
N GLY A 859 3.79 -24.26 11.14
CA GLY A 859 4.71 -23.91 10.04
C GLY A 859 4.06 -23.92 8.67
N TRP A 860 2.73 -23.74 8.58
CA TRP A 860 2.00 -23.69 7.31
C TRP A 860 2.61 -22.67 6.32
N SER A 861 2.91 -21.46 6.80
CA SER A 861 3.50 -20.40 5.98
C SER A 861 4.81 -20.84 5.32
N VAL A 862 5.73 -21.38 6.13
CA VAL A 862 7.04 -21.91 5.72
C VAL A 862 6.92 -23.15 4.81
N LYS A 863 5.80 -23.89 4.87
CA LYS A 863 5.55 -25.02 3.95
C LYS A 863 5.20 -24.56 2.52
N GLN A 864 4.59 -23.37 2.33
CA GLN A 864 4.19 -22.89 1.00
C GLN A 864 5.33 -22.20 0.22
N ILE A 865 6.26 -21.52 0.91
CA ILE A 865 7.29 -20.65 0.29
C ILE A 865 8.09 -21.31 -0.84
N SER A 866 8.38 -22.61 -0.70
CA SER A 866 9.19 -23.37 -1.66
C SER A 866 8.51 -23.54 -3.02
N PHE A 867 7.17 -23.47 -3.07
CA PHE A 867 6.42 -23.53 -4.33
C PHE A 867 6.29 -22.14 -4.97
N ILE A 868 5.98 -21.12 -4.19
CA ILE A 868 5.87 -19.72 -4.67
C ILE A 868 7.21 -19.24 -5.24
N LYS A 869 8.33 -19.41 -4.51
CA LYS A 869 9.66 -19.04 -5.02
C LYS A 869 9.99 -19.76 -6.33
N ASN A 870 9.62 -21.03 -6.47
CA ASN A 870 9.86 -21.80 -7.69
C ASN A 870 9.15 -21.20 -8.92
N LEU A 871 7.98 -20.57 -8.75
CA LEU A 871 7.31 -19.85 -9.83
C LEU A 871 8.02 -18.54 -10.17
N TYR A 872 8.46 -17.77 -9.16
CA TYR A 872 9.30 -16.58 -9.38
C TYR A 872 10.64 -16.92 -10.07
N ASP A 873 11.23 -18.07 -9.75
CA ASP A 873 12.46 -18.59 -10.37
C ASP A 873 12.28 -19.04 -11.85
N GLN A 874 11.07 -18.95 -12.43
CA GLN A 874 10.74 -19.31 -13.82
C GLN A 874 10.38 -18.12 -14.73
N ILE A 875 10.32 -16.90 -14.17
CA ILE A 875 9.86 -15.69 -14.86
C ILE A 875 10.94 -14.61 -14.83
N ASP A 876 10.98 -13.79 -15.88
CA ASP A 876 12.09 -12.85 -16.10
C ASP A 876 11.81 -11.46 -15.49
N ASN A 877 10.53 -11.12 -15.35
CA ASN A 877 10.07 -9.83 -14.82
C ASN A 877 9.12 -9.98 -13.64
N TYR A 878 9.54 -9.40 -12.51
CA TYR A 878 8.76 -9.25 -11.30
C TYR A 878 9.40 -8.23 -10.35
N GLN A 879 8.62 -7.78 -9.36
CA GLN A 879 9.10 -7.13 -8.14
C GLN A 879 8.73 -7.99 -6.92
N LEU A 880 9.57 -7.97 -5.88
CA LEU A 880 9.27 -8.60 -4.60
C LEU A 880 9.10 -7.52 -3.52
N ARG A 881 7.94 -7.52 -2.86
CA ARG A 881 7.60 -6.64 -1.75
C ARG A 881 7.40 -7.50 -0.50
N PHE A 882 8.03 -7.15 0.62
CA PHE A 882 7.99 -7.92 1.87
C PHE A 882 7.53 -7.07 3.04
N ASP A 883 6.52 -7.54 3.78
CA ASP A 883 6.02 -6.92 5.01
C ASP A 883 6.27 -7.88 6.18
N ILE A 884 7.24 -7.51 7.02
CA ILE A 884 7.81 -8.32 8.11
C ILE A 884 7.20 -7.83 9.44
N PRO A 885 6.40 -8.65 10.14
CA PRO A 885 5.91 -8.32 11.47
C PRO A 885 7.03 -8.26 12.51
N VAL A 886 6.97 -7.24 13.36
CA VAL A 886 7.84 -7.06 14.53
C VAL A 886 6.96 -6.96 15.77
N TYR A 887 7.29 -7.75 16.78
CA TYR A 887 6.76 -7.61 18.14
C TYR A 887 7.77 -6.83 18.97
N TYR A 888 7.31 -6.01 19.91
CA TYR A 888 8.22 -5.29 20.80
C TYR A 888 9.02 -6.24 21.70
N ARG A 889 10.25 -5.82 22.00
CA ARG A 889 11.04 -6.35 23.11
C ARG A 889 10.64 -5.62 24.40
N ASP A 890 10.62 -6.34 25.51
CA ASP A 890 10.45 -5.82 26.87
C ASP A 890 11.76 -5.19 27.40
#